data_AF-A0A1X0F0K6-F1
#
_entry.id   AF-A0A1X0F0K6-F1
#
_cell.length_a   1.000
_cell.length_b   1.000
_cell.length_c   1.000
_cell.angle_alpha   90.00
_cell.angle_beta   90.00
_cell.angle_gamma   90.00
#
_symmetry.space_group_name_H-M   'P 1'
#
loop_
_entity.id
_entity.type
_entity.pdbx_description
1 polymer ?
#
loop_
_entity_poly.entity_id
_entity_poly.type
_entity_poly.pdbx_seq_one_letter_code
_entity_poly.pdbx_strand_id
1 'polypeptide(L)'
;MLSGGQGGVGVQFSDGTGGQGGTGGQGGPGGAAGHFGAAGASGQAGAGGAGGSGGTGGRGGTGGAAYGYGSETVVGGTGGQGGAGIMNANGYGGQGGDGGTGGAAYSYGTGDAIGGAGGQGGAADPNAATEGKGAGIGGTGGAASSYGTGNAIGGVGGTGGTGTGLGDDHEAQGSFARGGTGGSASSFGTGNATGGAGGTGGTATAGAGGTGGFGGSGTVQNSASTAVATGGDGGFGGSGVTAGGDGGIAGQGVNKGLGAAVGGNGGDGAGGGATGVGGAGGNGGSGRIENAVSTATARGGTGGAGAGGTDGGDGGYGGGAQTYGLGEVIAGAGGTGGTGTVGRGGAGGAGGSASIYNTDSTVVAVGADGAAGGTGATHGGNGGAGGAATNYGQGNAVGGNGAAGTDGASGGNGGSGGTAIVYGSGQYTPGAGGVGGTGTAGSGGNGGTGGNVYIYNTASNLDAVGADGAAGGVGTTRGGDGGRGGNAINYGHGNAIAGNGAAGTSGPTGGNGGAGGSAQVYGSGGYVAGQGGVGGDGSSGRGGNGGAGGGVYIYNPESVLDAVGVDGAAGGSGATGGGDGGAGGYAFNYGQGDAVGGNGAAGTDGPTGGNGGNGGNAQVSGTGRAVAGSGRVGGTGTDGRGGNGGAGGDASITNASSTYDAVGADGAAGGVGTTGGGDGGDGGSATQYGLGNAVGGNGGAGADGANGGNGGDGGVARMYGAGQAIAGAAGVGGTGLDGHGGNGGEGGGVFVNNSSSMYDAVGANGGAGGAGTIKGGDGGAGGHAAHYGPGSAIGGAGGTGGGALPGGTGGNGGNGGSATNVGTGDAIGGAGAAGTTGGTGGNGGAGGAASSTGAGIATPGVGGAGGTGTVGRGGDGGAGGAASVTNYFSTADAVGASGGVGGDGVTGGGDGGRGGDATATLGNAVAGNGAAGGTGATGGNGGDGGKAALSNTNSTANATGGDGGDGGTGTAGAGGDGGNGGNASGPVGANLSGGSGGAAGSGTPAGSPGQDGTP
;
A
#
# COMPACT_ATOMS: atom_id res chain seq x y z
N MET A 1 -45.67 -27.54 -45.61
CA MET A 1 -46.29 -26.88 -44.44
C MET A 1 -47.03 -27.94 -43.63
N LEU A 2 -46.51 -28.32 -42.47
CA LEU A 2 -47.22 -29.14 -41.49
C LEU A 2 -47.08 -28.40 -40.16
N SER A 3 -48.22 -27.98 -39.61
CA SER A 3 -48.32 -27.22 -38.37
C SER A 3 -47.80 -28.05 -37.20
N GLY A 4 -46.81 -27.52 -36.47
CA GLY A 4 -46.36 -28.09 -35.20
C GLY A 4 -47.53 -28.16 -34.20
N GLY A 5 -47.70 -29.33 -33.59
CA GLY A 5 -48.80 -29.60 -32.66
C GLY A 5 -48.74 -28.72 -31.41
N GLN A 6 -49.90 -28.18 -31.03
CA GLN A 6 -50.09 -27.50 -29.76
C GLN A 6 -49.99 -28.52 -28.61
N GLY A 7 -49.15 -28.24 -27.61
CA GLY A 7 -49.13 -29.00 -26.36
C GLY A 7 -50.48 -28.85 -25.63
N GLY A 8 -51.14 -29.97 -25.34
CA GLY A 8 -52.47 -30.00 -24.75
C GLY A 8 -52.53 -29.38 -23.35
N VAL A 9 -53.64 -28.69 -23.07
CA VAL A 9 -54.00 -28.14 -21.76
C VAL A 9 -54.40 -29.28 -20.82
N GLY A 10 -53.69 -29.44 -19.70
CA GLY A 10 -54.09 -30.37 -18.65
C GLY A 10 -55.31 -29.85 -17.90
N VAL A 11 -56.47 -30.46 -18.11
CA VAL A 11 -57.71 -30.14 -17.37
C VAL A 11 -57.74 -30.94 -16.07
N GLN A 12 -57.83 -30.28 -14.91
CA GLN A 12 -58.04 -30.90 -13.61
C GLN A 12 -59.54 -31.19 -13.37
N PHE A 13 -59.88 -32.45 -13.10
CA PHE A 13 -61.09 -32.79 -12.32
C PHE A 13 -60.68 -32.97 -10.85
N SER A 14 -61.46 -32.35 -9.98
CA SER A 14 -61.27 -32.18 -8.55
C SER A 14 -61.72 -33.39 -7.73
N ASP A 15 -60.85 -33.94 -6.88
CA ASP A 15 -61.10 -34.36 -5.48
C ASP A 15 -60.06 -35.37 -4.97
N GLY A 16 -59.17 -34.92 -4.07
CA GLY A 16 -58.24 -35.82 -3.37
C GLY A 16 -56.97 -35.12 -2.89
N THR A 17 -56.82 -35.01 -1.59
CA THR A 17 -55.62 -34.51 -0.89
C THR A 17 -54.36 -35.26 -1.35
N GLY A 18 -53.36 -34.50 -1.84
CA GLY A 18 -51.99 -34.96 -2.06
C GLY A 18 -51.64 -35.33 -3.51
N GLY A 19 -51.48 -34.33 -4.39
CA GLY A 19 -50.96 -34.55 -5.74
C GLY A 19 -50.26 -33.30 -6.29
N GLN A 20 -48.98 -33.43 -6.62
CA GLN A 20 -48.20 -32.40 -7.32
C GLN A 20 -48.87 -32.11 -8.68
N GLY A 21 -49.12 -30.83 -8.99
CA GLY A 21 -49.73 -30.42 -10.25
C GLY A 21 -48.88 -30.88 -11.45
N GLY A 22 -49.54 -31.37 -12.50
CA GLY A 22 -48.87 -31.95 -13.67
C GLY A 22 -47.94 -30.97 -14.40
N THR A 23 -46.85 -31.50 -14.93
CA THR A 23 -45.86 -30.78 -15.76
C THR A 23 -46.47 -30.48 -17.14
N GLY A 24 -46.25 -29.27 -17.67
CA GLY A 24 -46.59 -28.94 -19.05
C GLY A 24 -45.74 -29.76 -20.03
N GLY A 25 -46.33 -30.28 -21.12
CA GLY A 25 -45.61 -31.07 -22.12
C GLY A 25 -44.49 -30.28 -22.80
N GLN A 26 -43.35 -30.91 -23.10
CA GLN A 26 -42.27 -30.28 -23.87
C GLN A 26 -42.72 -30.01 -25.31
N GLY A 27 -42.33 -28.86 -25.86
CA GLY A 27 -42.56 -28.56 -27.28
C GLY A 27 -41.74 -29.49 -28.18
N GLY A 28 -42.35 -30.05 -29.23
CA GLY A 28 -41.64 -30.93 -30.17
C GLY A 28 -40.55 -30.17 -30.95
N PRO A 29 -39.44 -30.83 -31.35
CA PRO A 29 -38.42 -30.19 -32.19
C PRO A 29 -38.99 -29.80 -33.57
N GLY A 30 -38.53 -28.68 -34.12
CA GLY A 30 -38.90 -28.23 -35.46
C GLY A 30 -38.34 -29.16 -36.53
N GLY A 31 -39.14 -29.47 -37.56
CA GLY A 31 -38.68 -30.30 -38.69
C GLY A 31 -37.53 -29.63 -39.45
N ALA A 32 -36.49 -30.40 -39.79
CA ALA A 32 -35.41 -29.96 -40.66
C ALA A 32 -35.94 -29.64 -42.07
N ALA A 33 -35.40 -28.60 -42.73
CA ALA A 33 -35.79 -28.27 -44.09
C ALA A 33 -35.37 -29.41 -45.06
N GLY A 34 -36.31 -29.85 -45.90
CA GLY A 34 -36.09 -30.94 -46.86
C GLY A 34 -35.10 -30.57 -47.97
N HIS A 35 -34.24 -31.52 -48.31
CA HIS A 35 -33.28 -31.43 -49.40
C HIS A 35 -33.98 -31.44 -50.78
N PHE A 36 -33.46 -30.61 -51.71
CA PHE A 36 -33.65 -30.54 -53.18
C PHE A 36 -34.60 -29.47 -53.77
N GLY A 37 -34.00 -28.60 -54.62
CA GLY A 37 -34.34 -28.53 -56.04
C GLY A 37 -35.13 -27.32 -56.57
N ALA A 38 -34.41 -26.42 -57.25
CA ALA A 38 -34.85 -25.38 -58.19
C ALA A 38 -35.52 -24.10 -57.63
N ALA A 39 -34.90 -22.98 -58.01
CA ALA A 39 -35.25 -21.58 -57.75
C ALA A 39 -36.74 -21.32 -57.51
N GLY A 40 -37.09 -20.92 -56.28
CA GLY A 40 -38.39 -20.33 -56.00
C GLY A 40 -39.06 -20.68 -54.67
N ALA A 41 -38.36 -20.77 -53.53
CA ALA A 41 -38.93 -20.53 -52.19
C ALA A 41 -37.82 -20.51 -51.13
N SER A 42 -37.87 -19.56 -50.20
CA SER A 42 -36.94 -19.42 -49.07
C SER A 42 -36.81 -20.71 -48.25
N GLY A 43 -35.59 -21.23 -48.08
CA GLY A 43 -35.27 -22.44 -47.31
C GLY A 43 -35.28 -22.22 -45.79
N GLN A 44 -36.45 -21.88 -45.24
CA GLN A 44 -36.66 -21.73 -43.80
C GLN A 44 -36.88 -23.10 -43.14
N ALA A 45 -36.09 -23.44 -42.12
CA ALA A 45 -36.33 -24.64 -41.30
C ALA A 45 -37.51 -24.43 -40.32
N GLY A 46 -38.15 -25.52 -39.90
CA GLY A 46 -39.31 -25.46 -39.02
C GLY A 46 -38.98 -24.90 -37.64
N ALA A 47 -39.88 -24.07 -37.11
CA ALA A 47 -39.80 -23.60 -35.72
C ALA A 47 -40.00 -24.77 -34.74
N GLY A 48 -39.32 -24.70 -33.59
CA GLY A 48 -39.59 -25.58 -32.46
C GLY A 48 -41.00 -25.34 -31.90
N GLY A 49 -41.67 -26.39 -31.44
CA GLY A 49 -42.98 -26.29 -30.81
C GLY A 49 -42.92 -25.51 -29.50
N ALA A 50 -43.97 -24.77 -29.16
CA ALA A 50 -44.08 -24.13 -27.85
C ALA A 50 -44.23 -25.19 -26.74
N GLY A 51 -43.66 -24.93 -25.56
CA GLY A 51 -43.92 -25.74 -24.37
C GLY A 51 -45.35 -25.56 -23.88
N GLY A 52 -45.96 -26.63 -23.36
CA GLY A 52 -47.30 -26.59 -22.77
C GLY A 52 -47.34 -25.80 -21.46
N SER A 53 -48.45 -25.11 -21.19
CA SER A 53 -48.67 -24.40 -19.93
C SER A 53 -49.15 -25.34 -18.82
N GLY A 54 -48.66 -25.18 -17.59
CA GLY A 54 -48.99 -26.07 -16.46
C GLY A 54 -48.41 -25.58 -15.12
N GLY A 55 -48.48 -26.39 -14.07
CA GLY A 55 -47.87 -26.05 -12.76
C GLY A 55 -46.35 -25.83 -12.85
N THR A 56 -45.70 -26.47 -13.81
CA THR A 56 -44.42 -26.02 -14.38
C THR A 56 -44.58 -25.94 -15.89
N GLY A 57 -44.24 -24.79 -16.48
CA GLY A 57 -44.30 -24.57 -17.92
C GLY A 57 -43.31 -25.48 -18.65
N GLY A 58 -43.75 -26.06 -19.77
CA GLY A 58 -42.91 -26.92 -20.62
C GLY A 58 -41.80 -26.11 -21.30
N ARG A 59 -40.65 -26.74 -21.56
CA ARG A 59 -39.59 -26.12 -22.37
C ARG A 59 -40.01 -26.02 -23.84
N GLY A 60 -39.64 -24.93 -24.51
CA GLY A 60 -39.79 -24.77 -25.94
C GLY A 60 -38.88 -25.73 -26.72
N GLY A 61 -39.35 -26.21 -27.87
CA GLY A 61 -38.61 -27.13 -28.74
C GLY A 61 -37.46 -26.44 -29.46
N THR A 62 -36.45 -27.19 -29.89
CA THR A 62 -35.35 -26.65 -30.69
C THR A 62 -35.78 -26.38 -32.13
N GLY A 63 -35.33 -25.28 -32.71
CA GLY A 63 -35.55 -24.96 -34.12
C GLY A 63 -34.73 -25.87 -35.04
N GLY A 64 -35.28 -26.21 -36.20
CA GLY A 64 -34.61 -27.10 -37.17
C GLY A 64 -33.36 -26.46 -37.79
N ALA A 65 -32.33 -27.27 -38.08
CA ALA A 65 -31.17 -26.82 -38.84
C ALA A 65 -31.49 -26.67 -40.34
N ALA A 66 -30.86 -25.71 -41.01
CA ALA A 66 -31.04 -25.41 -42.42
C ALA A 66 -29.70 -25.49 -43.19
N TYR A 67 -29.75 -26.05 -44.40
CA TYR A 67 -28.60 -26.20 -45.31
C TYR A 67 -28.99 -25.68 -46.70
N GLY A 68 -28.11 -24.89 -47.33
CA GLY A 68 -28.32 -24.41 -48.70
C GLY A 68 -27.02 -24.39 -49.51
N TYR A 69 -27.15 -24.64 -50.81
CA TYR A 69 -26.02 -24.75 -51.75
C TYR A 69 -26.12 -23.76 -52.93
N GLY A 70 -27.20 -22.98 -53.01
CA GLY A 70 -27.50 -22.06 -54.11
C GLY A 70 -27.36 -20.58 -53.73
N SER A 71 -28.03 -19.69 -54.45
CA SER A 71 -28.00 -18.24 -54.19
C SER A 71 -28.98 -17.78 -53.11
N GLU A 72 -29.73 -18.70 -52.52
CA GLU A 72 -30.79 -18.41 -51.56
C GLU A 72 -30.27 -18.21 -50.13
N THR A 73 -30.89 -17.28 -49.41
CA THR A 73 -30.69 -17.12 -47.96
C THR A 73 -31.21 -18.34 -47.21
N VAL A 74 -30.34 -18.95 -46.40
CA VAL A 74 -30.58 -20.11 -45.54
C VAL A 74 -30.91 -19.63 -44.14
N VAL A 75 -32.09 -19.96 -43.61
CA VAL A 75 -32.53 -19.51 -42.28
C VAL A 75 -32.85 -20.70 -41.40
N GLY A 76 -32.14 -20.81 -40.26
CA GLY A 76 -32.42 -21.80 -39.23
C GLY A 76 -33.77 -21.56 -38.55
N GLY A 77 -34.42 -22.62 -38.07
CA GLY A 77 -35.73 -22.53 -37.44
C GLY A 77 -35.66 -21.77 -36.12
N THR A 78 -36.68 -21.01 -35.76
CA THR A 78 -36.74 -20.35 -34.44
C THR A 78 -36.95 -21.40 -33.33
N GLY A 79 -36.35 -21.18 -32.17
CA GLY A 79 -36.67 -21.96 -30.97
C GLY A 79 -38.11 -21.74 -30.53
N GLY A 80 -38.72 -22.76 -29.94
CA GLY A 80 -40.07 -22.70 -29.41
C GLY A 80 -40.15 -21.83 -28.16
N GLN A 81 -41.29 -21.20 -27.93
CA GLN A 81 -41.53 -20.44 -26.71
C GLN A 81 -41.64 -21.38 -25.49
N GLY A 82 -41.14 -20.95 -24.34
CA GLY A 82 -41.39 -21.61 -23.07
C GLY A 82 -42.85 -21.49 -22.63
N GLY A 83 -43.41 -22.55 -22.03
CA GLY A 83 -44.78 -22.57 -21.54
C GLY A 83 -44.97 -21.69 -20.30
N ALA A 84 -46.16 -21.11 -20.11
CA ALA A 84 -46.47 -20.33 -18.90
C ALA A 84 -46.73 -21.24 -17.69
N GLY A 85 -46.30 -20.80 -16.51
CA GLY A 85 -46.69 -21.38 -15.23
C GLY A 85 -48.11 -20.96 -14.83
N ILE A 86 -48.96 -21.90 -14.41
CA ILE A 86 -50.35 -21.64 -13.98
C ILE A 86 -50.53 -22.07 -12.52
N MET A 87 -51.28 -21.29 -11.75
CA MET A 87 -51.68 -21.60 -10.36
C MET A 87 -52.26 -23.02 -10.24
N ASN A 88 -51.76 -23.82 -9.29
CA ASN A 88 -52.46 -25.05 -8.89
C ASN A 88 -53.61 -24.72 -7.91
N ALA A 89 -54.60 -25.59 -7.81
CA ALA A 89 -55.76 -25.50 -6.91
C ALA A 89 -55.41 -25.25 -5.42
N ASN A 90 -54.17 -25.53 -4.99
CA ASN A 90 -53.68 -25.28 -3.63
C ASN A 90 -53.07 -23.88 -3.42
N GLY A 91 -53.10 -22.99 -4.42
CA GLY A 91 -52.57 -21.62 -4.32
C GLY A 91 -51.06 -21.48 -4.58
N TYR A 92 -50.36 -22.57 -4.88
CA TYR A 92 -48.94 -22.52 -5.30
C TYR A 92 -48.84 -22.12 -6.78
N GLY A 93 -48.11 -21.04 -7.06
CA GLY A 93 -47.84 -20.55 -8.41
C GLY A 93 -46.98 -21.49 -9.24
N GLY A 94 -47.17 -21.47 -10.56
CA GLY A 94 -46.36 -22.27 -11.48
C GLY A 94 -45.11 -21.57 -11.99
N GLN A 95 -44.04 -22.33 -12.25
CA GLN A 95 -42.81 -21.83 -12.89
C GLN A 95 -43.00 -21.69 -14.40
N GLY A 96 -42.38 -20.68 -15.02
CA GLY A 96 -42.30 -20.57 -16.48
C GLY A 96 -41.31 -21.57 -17.08
N GLY A 97 -41.60 -22.11 -18.26
CA GLY A 97 -40.68 -23.02 -18.97
C GLY A 97 -39.61 -22.27 -19.77
N ASP A 98 -38.45 -22.85 -20.01
CA ASP A 98 -37.39 -22.20 -20.80
C ASP A 98 -37.74 -22.12 -22.29
N GLY A 99 -37.22 -21.10 -22.97
CA GLY A 99 -37.26 -20.99 -24.42
C GLY A 99 -36.35 -22.02 -25.11
N GLY A 100 -36.77 -22.48 -26.28
CA GLY A 100 -36.04 -23.43 -27.09
C GLY A 100 -34.86 -22.79 -27.82
N THR A 101 -33.84 -23.58 -28.17
CA THR A 101 -32.69 -23.07 -28.94
C THR A 101 -33.08 -22.85 -30.41
N GLY A 102 -32.57 -21.79 -31.02
CA GLY A 102 -32.65 -21.57 -32.46
C GLY A 102 -31.85 -22.60 -33.26
N GLY A 103 -32.30 -22.90 -34.46
CA GLY A 103 -31.66 -23.84 -35.38
C GLY A 103 -30.45 -23.24 -36.08
N ALA A 104 -29.45 -24.07 -36.39
CA ALA A 104 -28.25 -23.63 -37.10
C ALA A 104 -28.51 -23.44 -38.61
N ALA A 105 -27.74 -22.56 -39.25
CA ALA A 105 -27.77 -22.35 -40.70
C ALA A 105 -26.40 -22.57 -41.34
N TYR A 106 -26.36 -23.32 -42.44
CA TYR A 106 -25.17 -23.61 -43.22
C TYR A 106 -25.40 -23.23 -44.69
N SER A 107 -24.68 -22.21 -45.19
CA SER A 107 -24.70 -21.84 -46.61
C SER A 107 -23.37 -22.22 -47.28
N TYR A 108 -23.44 -22.97 -48.37
CA TYR A 108 -22.31 -23.33 -49.22
C TYR A 108 -22.29 -22.56 -50.55
N GLY A 109 -23.29 -21.71 -50.81
CA GLY A 109 -23.47 -20.94 -52.04
C GLY A 109 -23.36 -19.42 -51.84
N THR A 110 -24.00 -18.62 -52.71
CA THR A 110 -23.88 -17.15 -52.63
C THR A 110 -24.87 -16.48 -51.69
N GLY A 111 -25.86 -17.22 -51.17
CA GLY A 111 -26.84 -16.71 -50.23
C GLY A 111 -26.36 -16.69 -48.77
N ASP A 112 -26.98 -15.84 -47.95
CA ASP A 112 -26.61 -15.69 -46.53
C ASP A 112 -27.00 -16.92 -45.69
N ALA A 113 -26.23 -17.23 -44.65
CA ALA A 113 -26.59 -18.17 -43.58
C ALA A 113 -27.05 -17.38 -42.34
N ILE A 114 -28.30 -17.54 -41.91
CA ILE A 114 -28.89 -16.85 -40.76
C ILE A 114 -29.35 -17.88 -39.74
N GLY A 115 -28.72 -17.90 -38.57
CA GLY A 115 -29.14 -18.76 -37.47
C GLY A 115 -30.53 -18.39 -36.96
N GLY A 116 -31.30 -19.39 -36.53
CA GLY A 116 -32.64 -19.15 -35.99
C GLY A 116 -32.60 -18.42 -34.65
N ALA A 117 -33.59 -17.59 -34.35
CA ALA A 117 -33.69 -16.95 -33.04
C ALA A 117 -33.97 -17.99 -31.94
N GLY A 118 -33.45 -17.78 -30.73
CA GLY A 118 -33.89 -18.51 -29.55
C GLY A 118 -35.34 -18.17 -29.18
N GLY A 119 -36.06 -19.10 -28.55
CA GLY A 119 -37.40 -18.86 -28.03
C GLY A 119 -37.38 -18.03 -26.74
N GLN A 120 -38.44 -17.30 -26.44
CA GLN A 120 -38.58 -16.60 -25.16
C GLN A 120 -38.83 -17.60 -24.02
N GLY A 121 -38.36 -17.25 -22.83
CA GLY A 121 -38.78 -17.93 -21.60
C GLY A 121 -40.25 -17.70 -21.29
N GLY A 122 -40.91 -18.68 -20.69
CA GLY A 122 -42.30 -18.62 -20.25
C GLY A 122 -42.46 -17.76 -19.00
N ALA A 123 -43.63 -17.11 -18.88
CA ALA A 123 -43.98 -16.32 -17.69
C ALA A 123 -44.32 -17.22 -16.49
N ALA A 124 -44.00 -16.76 -15.28
CA ALA A 124 -44.50 -17.32 -14.03
C ALA A 124 -45.82 -16.64 -13.61
N ASP A 125 -46.58 -17.26 -12.72
CA ASP A 125 -47.86 -16.73 -12.23
C ASP A 125 -47.67 -15.48 -11.33
N PRO A 126 -48.28 -14.32 -11.65
CA PRO A 126 -48.16 -13.09 -10.87
C PRO A 126 -48.88 -13.10 -9.50
N ASN A 127 -49.79 -14.05 -9.23
CA ASN A 127 -50.62 -14.06 -8.02
C ASN A 127 -50.10 -14.99 -6.88
N ALA A 128 -48.92 -15.60 -7.06
CA ALA A 128 -48.33 -16.50 -6.07
C ALA A 128 -47.62 -15.71 -4.95
N ALA A 129 -48.40 -15.29 -3.94
CA ALA A 129 -47.97 -14.34 -2.93
C ALA A 129 -46.99 -14.88 -1.87
N THR A 130 -46.65 -16.18 -1.86
CA THR A 130 -45.97 -16.78 -0.70
C THR A 130 -44.83 -17.76 -1.00
N GLU A 131 -44.65 -18.25 -2.24
CA GLU A 131 -43.54 -19.14 -2.62
C GLU A 131 -43.00 -18.75 -4.00
N GLY A 132 -41.80 -18.15 -4.05
CA GLY A 132 -41.25 -17.59 -5.29
C GLY A 132 -40.83 -18.65 -6.30
N LYS A 133 -41.56 -18.68 -7.41
CA LYS A 133 -41.31 -19.57 -8.55
C LYS A 133 -40.75 -18.74 -9.70
N GLY A 134 -39.61 -19.17 -10.26
CA GLY A 134 -38.88 -18.46 -11.31
C GLY A 134 -39.58 -18.49 -12.67
N ALA A 135 -39.34 -17.46 -13.49
CA ALA A 135 -39.74 -17.44 -14.89
C ALA A 135 -38.68 -18.14 -15.77
N GLY A 136 -39.08 -18.52 -16.98
CA GLY A 136 -38.22 -19.28 -17.88
C GLY A 136 -37.03 -18.47 -18.40
N ILE A 137 -35.93 -19.15 -18.69
CA ILE A 137 -34.76 -18.55 -19.35
C ILE A 137 -35.03 -18.43 -20.86
N GLY A 138 -34.50 -17.39 -21.50
CA GLY A 138 -34.52 -17.27 -22.96
C GLY A 138 -33.65 -18.32 -23.65
N GLY A 139 -34.10 -18.85 -24.78
CA GLY A 139 -33.39 -19.84 -25.57
C GLY A 139 -32.17 -19.26 -26.28
N THR A 140 -31.15 -20.07 -26.56
CA THR A 140 -29.96 -19.61 -27.28
C THR A 140 -30.28 -19.41 -28.77
N GLY A 141 -29.71 -18.39 -29.40
CA GLY A 141 -29.74 -18.21 -30.84
C GLY A 141 -28.94 -19.30 -31.58
N GLY A 142 -29.36 -19.64 -32.79
CA GLY A 142 -28.73 -20.63 -33.65
C GLY A 142 -27.43 -20.13 -34.27
N ALA A 143 -26.47 -21.02 -34.49
CA ALA A 143 -25.20 -20.68 -35.14
C ALA A 143 -25.37 -20.53 -36.67
N ALA A 144 -24.49 -19.74 -37.29
CA ALA A 144 -24.43 -19.58 -38.75
C ALA A 144 -23.04 -19.86 -39.30
N SER A 145 -22.96 -20.62 -40.39
CA SER A 145 -21.74 -20.85 -41.15
C SER A 145 -21.94 -20.58 -42.63
N SER A 146 -21.12 -19.71 -43.21
CA SER A 146 -21.09 -19.45 -44.66
C SER A 146 -19.76 -19.89 -45.25
N TYR A 147 -19.79 -20.74 -46.26
CA TYR A 147 -18.62 -21.21 -47.01
C TYR A 147 -18.49 -20.55 -48.39
N GLY A 148 -19.50 -19.76 -48.81
CA GLY A 148 -19.50 -19.05 -50.09
C GLY A 148 -19.45 -17.52 -49.95
N THR A 149 -20.05 -16.79 -50.88
CA THR A 149 -19.96 -15.31 -50.88
C THR A 149 -20.98 -14.62 -49.97
N GLY A 150 -22.00 -15.34 -49.49
CA GLY A 150 -23.02 -14.81 -48.59
C GLY A 150 -22.51 -14.63 -47.16
N ASN A 151 -23.21 -13.82 -46.38
CA ASN A 151 -22.88 -13.52 -45.00
C ASN A 151 -23.27 -14.66 -44.05
N ALA A 152 -22.56 -14.79 -42.93
CA ALA A 152 -22.97 -15.60 -41.78
C ALA A 152 -23.49 -14.67 -40.68
N ILE A 153 -24.74 -14.87 -40.24
CA ILE A 153 -25.41 -14.05 -39.22
C ILE A 153 -25.95 -14.99 -38.14
N GLY A 154 -25.40 -14.90 -36.93
CA GLY A 154 -25.86 -15.69 -35.80
C GLY A 154 -27.28 -15.30 -35.38
N GLY A 155 -28.06 -16.27 -34.91
CA GLY A 155 -29.40 -16.02 -34.40
C GLY A 155 -29.37 -15.22 -33.10
N VAL A 156 -30.37 -14.37 -32.88
CA VAL A 156 -30.50 -13.65 -31.60
C VAL A 156 -30.90 -14.61 -30.47
N GLY A 157 -30.42 -14.36 -29.26
CA GLY A 157 -30.90 -15.04 -28.06
C GLY A 157 -32.34 -14.64 -27.73
N GLY A 158 -33.10 -15.55 -27.14
CA GLY A 158 -34.45 -15.28 -26.63
C GLY A 158 -34.41 -14.44 -25.36
N THR A 159 -35.43 -13.65 -25.10
CA THR A 159 -35.63 -12.92 -23.85
C THR A 159 -36.01 -13.86 -22.72
N GLY A 160 -35.60 -13.54 -21.50
CA GLY A 160 -36.14 -14.20 -20.30
C GLY A 160 -37.63 -13.96 -20.12
N GLY A 161 -38.29 -14.84 -19.37
CA GLY A 161 -39.71 -14.71 -19.01
C GLY A 161 -39.96 -13.70 -17.88
N THR A 162 -41.23 -13.35 -17.65
CA THR A 162 -41.65 -12.43 -16.59
C THR A 162 -42.08 -13.18 -15.33
N GLY A 163 -41.64 -12.77 -14.12
CA GLY A 163 -41.99 -13.49 -12.87
C GLY A 163 -42.02 -12.64 -11.59
N THR A 164 -42.26 -13.28 -10.43
CA THR A 164 -42.37 -12.58 -9.11
C THR A 164 -41.01 -12.44 -8.40
N GLY A 165 -40.10 -13.41 -8.51
CA GLY A 165 -38.68 -13.23 -8.14
C GLY A 165 -38.30 -13.30 -6.64
N LEU A 166 -39.16 -13.85 -5.78
CA LEU A 166 -38.89 -13.99 -4.32
C LEU A 166 -38.25 -15.36 -3.99
N GLY A 167 -36.96 -15.54 -4.24
CA GLY A 167 -36.27 -16.82 -4.00
C GLY A 167 -35.22 -16.75 -2.89
N ASP A 168 -35.63 -16.67 -1.62
CA ASP A 168 -34.71 -16.73 -0.47
C ASP A 168 -34.53 -18.14 0.13
N ASP A 169 -35.12 -19.18 -0.48
CA ASP A 169 -34.99 -20.55 0.03
C ASP A 169 -33.80 -21.31 -0.56
N HIS A 170 -32.90 -21.72 0.36
CA HIS A 170 -31.60 -22.34 0.17
C HIS A 170 -31.51 -23.65 -0.65
N GLU A 171 -32.56 -24.12 -1.32
CA GLU A 171 -32.52 -25.39 -2.10
C GLU A 171 -33.01 -25.31 -3.55
N ALA A 172 -33.56 -24.18 -4.00
CA ALA A 172 -33.85 -23.99 -5.42
C ALA A 172 -32.88 -22.98 -6.00
N GLN A 173 -32.02 -23.42 -6.93
CA GLN A 173 -31.24 -22.56 -7.83
C GLN A 173 -32.21 -21.81 -8.76
N GLY A 174 -33.02 -20.92 -8.18
CA GLY A 174 -34.13 -20.23 -8.84
C GLY A 174 -33.60 -19.43 -10.01
N SER A 175 -33.84 -19.94 -11.22
CA SER A 175 -33.51 -19.31 -12.48
C SER A 175 -33.98 -17.86 -12.48
N PHE A 176 -33.06 -16.91 -12.27
CA PHE A 176 -33.25 -15.55 -12.74
C PHE A 176 -33.57 -15.68 -14.22
N ALA A 177 -34.63 -15.04 -14.69
CA ALA A 177 -35.11 -15.18 -16.06
C ALA A 177 -34.09 -14.57 -17.04
N ARG A 178 -32.96 -15.23 -17.27
CA ARG A 178 -31.86 -14.67 -18.05
C ARG A 178 -32.25 -14.60 -19.51
N GLY A 179 -31.70 -13.62 -20.21
CA GLY A 179 -31.67 -13.64 -21.66
C GLY A 179 -30.83 -14.81 -22.18
N GLY A 180 -31.26 -15.40 -23.28
CA GLY A 180 -30.52 -16.41 -24.01
C GLY A 180 -29.30 -15.84 -24.70
N THR A 181 -28.28 -16.65 -24.92
CA THR A 181 -27.08 -16.21 -25.64
C THR A 181 -27.37 -16.06 -27.13
N GLY A 182 -26.75 -15.08 -27.80
CA GLY A 182 -26.74 -15.00 -29.25
C GLY A 182 -25.90 -16.12 -29.88
N GLY A 183 -26.23 -16.48 -31.12
CA GLY A 183 -25.55 -17.52 -31.88
C GLY A 183 -24.25 -17.03 -32.50
N SER A 184 -23.26 -17.91 -32.62
CA SER A 184 -21.98 -17.58 -33.27
C SER A 184 -22.10 -17.60 -34.80
N ALA A 185 -21.32 -16.76 -35.48
CA ALA A 185 -21.22 -16.70 -36.93
C ALA A 185 -19.79 -16.96 -37.42
N SER A 186 -19.63 -17.86 -38.40
CA SER A 186 -18.35 -18.16 -39.05
C SER A 186 -18.45 -18.02 -40.57
N SER A 187 -17.58 -17.20 -41.15
CA SER A 187 -17.41 -17.08 -42.60
C SER A 187 -16.09 -17.71 -43.03
N PHE A 188 -16.18 -18.77 -43.83
CA PHE A 188 -15.07 -19.43 -44.50
C PHE A 188 -14.91 -18.96 -45.96
N GLY A 189 -15.87 -18.17 -46.47
CA GLY A 189 -15.86 -17.62 -47.82
C GLY A 189 -15.54 -16.13 -47.85
N THR A 190 -16.26 -15.32 -48.63
CA THR A 190 -16.00 -13.88 -48.79
C THR A 190 -17.05 -12.96 -48.16
N GLY A 191 -18.10 -13.52 -47.55
CA GLY A 191 -19.12 -12.73 -46.86
C GLY A 191 -18.76 -12.41 -45.41
N ASN A 192 -19.47 -11.45 -44.81
CA ASN A 192 -19.27 -11.02 -43.42
C ASN A 192 -19.66 -12.10 -42.41
N ALA A 193 -19.12 -12.03 -41.19
CA ALA A 193 -19.52 -12.87 -40.07
C ALA A 193 -20.01 -11.98 -38.91
N THR A 194 -21.32 -11.99 -38.62
CA THR A 194 -21.93 -11.19 -37.54
C THR A 194 -22.52 -12.12 -36.48
N GLY A 195 -21.97 -12.11 -35.28
CA GLY A 195 -22.54 -12.85 -34.15
C GLY A 195 -23.94 -12.33 -33.79
N GLY A 196 -24.80 -13.21 -33.28
CA GLY A 196 -26.14 -12.82 -32.84
C GLY A 196 -26.09 -12.05 -31.53
N ALA A 197 -27.02 -11.11 -31.34
CA ALA A 197 -27.15 -10.41 -30.05
C ALA A 197 -27.65 -11.35 -28.95
N GLY A 198 -27.23 -11.10 -27.71
CA GLY A 198 -27.82 -11.70 -26.53
C GLY A 198 -29.27 -11.25 -26.33
N GLY A 199 -30.10 -12.13 -25.79
CA GLY A 199 -31.48 -11.80 -25.42
C GLY A 199 -31.52 -10.92 -24.16
N THR A 200 -32.59 -10.17 -23.97
CA THR A 200 -32.76 -9.37 -22.76
C THR A 200 -33.09 -10.25 -21.55
N GLY A 201 -32.66 -9.84 -20.38
CA GLY A 201 -33.15 -10.39 -19.12
C GLY A 201 -34.66 -10.20 -18.97
N GLY A 202 -35.28 -11.11 -18.24
CA GLY A 202 -36.70 -11.11 -17.92
C GLY A 202 -37.01 -10.18 -16.75
N THR A 203 -38.24 -9.66 -16.72
CA THR A 203 -38.67 -8.69 -15.71
C THR A 203 -39.20 -9.38 -14.45
N ALA A 204 -38.83 -8.87 -13.28
CA ALA A 204 -39.40 -9.28 -11.99
C ALA A 204 -40.34 -8.22 -11.41
N THR A 205 -41.50 -8.66 -10.93
CA THR A 205 -42.56 -7.78 -10.38
C THR A 205 -42.49 -7.62 -8.85
N ALA A 206 -41.72 -8.47 -8.15
CA ALA A 206 -41.47 -8.33 -6.71
C ALA A 206 -39.99 -8.55 -6.30
N GLY A 207 -39.17 -9.18 -7.14
CA GLY A 207 -37.76 -9.48 -6.89
C GLY A 207 -36.79 -8.83 -7.88
N ALA A 208 -35.60 -9.44 -8.03
CA ALA A 208 -34.54 -8.96 -8.91
C ALA A 208 -34.81 -9.29 -10.38
N GLY A 209 -34.46 -8.37 -11.28
CA GLY A 209 -34.55 -8.60 -12.71
C GLY A 209 -33.54 -9.63 -13.21
N GLY A 210 -33.87 -10.33 -14.29
CA GLY A 210 -32.97 -11.30 -14.92
C GLY A 210 -31.79 -10.63 -15.62
N THR A 211 -30.64 -11.28 -15.71
CA THR A 211 -29.49 -10.73 -16.44
C THR A 211 -29.69 -10.84 -17.95
N GLY A 212 -29.06 -9.95 -18.72
CA GLY A 212 -28.95 -10.04 -20.17
C GLY A 212 -28.16 -11.27 -20.61
N GLY A 213 -28.44 -11.74 -21.82
CA GLY A 213 -27.73 -12.83 -22.47
C GLY A 213 -26.43 -12.37 -23.12
N PHE A 214 -25.49 -13.29 -23.32
CA PHE A 214 -24.23 -12.98 -24.00
C PHE A 214 -24.41 -12.80 -25.51
N GLY A 215 -23.64 -11.90 -26.12
CA GLY A 215 -23.52 -11.80 -27.57
C GLY A 215 -22.71 -12.95 -28.17
N GLY A 216 -23.05 -13.36 -29.40
CA GLY A 216 -22.35 -14.39 -30.15
C GLY A 216 -21.06 -13.88 -30.82
N SER A 217 -20.10 -14.75 -31.09
CA SER A 217 -18.85 -14.35 -31.78
C SER A 217 -19.04 -14.26 -33.29
N GLY A 218 -18.39 -13.28 -33.95
CA GLY A 218 -18.24 -13.22 -35.40
C GLY A 218 -16.81 -13.57 -35.80
N THR A 219 -16.62 -14.56 -36.68
CA THR A 219 -15.29 -15.00 -37.13
C THR A 219 -15.19 -15.12 -38.64
N VAL A 220 -14.20 -14.46 -39.24
CA VAL A 220 -13.80 -14.66 -40.65
C VAL A 220 -12.52 -15.49 -40.69
N GLN A 221 -12.57 -16.66 -41.33
CA GLN A 221 -11.44 -17.60 -41.38
C GLN A 221 -10.63 -17.55 -42.68
N ASN A 222 -11.22 -17.04 -43.76
CA ASN A 222 -10.55 -16.97 -45.05
C ASN A 222 -9.50 -15.86 -45.08
N SER A 223 -8.23 -16.26 -45.24
CA SER A 223 -7.09 -15.35 -45.23
C SER A 223 -7.08 -14.31 -46.37
N ALA A 224 -7.79 -14.57 -47.47
CA ALA A 224 -7.90 -13.64 -48.60
C ALA A 224 -9.17 -12.76 -48.54
N SER A 225 -10.07 -13.00 -47.59
CA SER A 225 -11.37 -12.32 -47.55
C SER A 225 -11.25 -10.90 -47.02
N THR A 226 -11.92 -9.94 -47.68
CA THR A 226 -12.07 -8.55 -47.20
C THR A 226 -13.29 -8.37 -46.29
N ALA A 227 -13.97 -9.46 -45.95
CA ALA A 227 -15.17 -9.46 -45.13
C ALA A 227 -14.91 -8.96 -43.70
N VAL A 228 -15.94 -8.42 -43.05
CA VAL A 228 -15.89 -7.95 -41.67
C VAL A 228 -16.34 -9.04 -40.71
N ALA A 229 -15.62 -9.18 -39.59
CA ALA A 229 -15.99 -10.03 -38.46
C ALA A 229 -16.54 -9.15 -37.32
N THR A 230 -17.83 -9.26 -37.02
CA THR A 230 -18.52 -8.47 -36.00
C THR A 230 -19.04 -9.38 -34.89
N GLY A 231 -18.65 -9.14 -33.64
CA GLY A 231 -19.27 -9.76 -32.48
C GLY A 231 -20.68 -9.24 -32.24
N GLY A 232 -21.56 -10.08 -31.72
CA GLY A 232 -22.92 -9.70 -31.34
C GLY A 232 -22.93 -8.89 -30.04
N ASP A 233 -23.89 -8.00 -29.90
CA ASP A 233 -24.06 -7.21 -28.67
C ASP A 233 -24.53 -8.08 -27.50
N GLY A 234 -24.18 -7.67 -26.28
CA GLY A 234 -24.76 -8.23 -25.07
C GLY A 234 -26.23 -7.81 -24.92
N GLY A 235 -27.05 -8.67 -24.34
CA GLY A 235 -28.45 -8.35 -24.06
C GLY A 235 -28.60 -7.39 -22.88
N PHE A 236 -29.65 -6.58 -22.86
CA PHE A 236 -29.95 -5.73 -21.71
C PHE A 236 -30.34 -6.54 -20.48
N GLY A 237 -30.06 -6.01 -19.29
CA GLY A 237 -30.65 -6.49 -18.05
C GLY A 237 -32.17 -6.38 -18.05
N GLY A 238 -32.84 -7.22 -17.28
CA GLY A 238 -34.28 -7.15 -17.02
C GLY A 238 -34.57 -6.27 -15.80
N SER A 239 -35.70 -5.58 -15.78
CA SER A 239 -36.08 -4.74 -14.62
C SER A 239 -36.50 -5.59 -13.42
N GLY A 240 -36.24 -5.11 -12.21
CA GLY A 240 -36.74 -5.69 -10.96
C GLY A 240 -37.05 -4.63 -9.90
N VAL A 241 -37.75 -5.02 -8.84
CA VAL A 241 -38.19 -4.12 -7.76
C VAL A 241 -37.17 -4.02 -6.62
N THR A 242 -36.42 -5.11 -6.38
CA THR A 242 -35.37 -5.17 -5.35
C THR A 242 -33.96 -5.02 -5.92
N ALA A 243 -33.78 -5.34 -7.20
CA ALA A 243 -32.58 -5.04 -7.97
C ALA A 243 -32.87 -5.13 -9.47
N GLY A 244 -32.17 -4.33 -10.27
CA GLY A 244 -32.17 -4.49 -11.70
C GLY A 244 -31.23 -5.62 -12.13
N GLY A 245 -31.53 -6.25 -13.26
CA GLY A 245 -30.66 -7.25 -13.84
C GLY A 245 -29.45 -6.62 -14.52
N ASP A 246 -28.32 -7.32 -14.49
CA ASP A 246 -27.11 -6.89 -15.17
C ASP A 246 -27.23 -7.05 -16.68
N GLY A 247 -26.51 -6.20 -17.42
CA GLY A 247 -26.32 -6.33 -18.85
C GLY A 247 -25.43 -7.51 -19.23
N GLY A 248 -25.66 -8.07 -20.42
CA GLY A 248 -24.91 -9.18 -20.97
C GLY A 248 -23.57 -8.73 -21.55
N ILE A 249 -22.57 -9.61 -21.52
CA ILE A 249 -21.28 -9.37 -22.17
C ILE A 249 -21.43 -9.55 -23.70
N ALA A 250 -20.76 -8.70 -24.48
CA ALA A 250 -20.74 -8.81 -25.92
C ALA A 250 -19.83 -9.92 -26.47
N GLY A 251 -20.06 -10.31 -27.72
CA GLY A 251 -19.24 -11.24 -28.46
C GLY A 251 -18.01 -10.58 -29.11
N GLN A 252 -17.03 -11.42 -29.43
CA GLN A 252 -15.78 -11.00 -30.09
C GLN A 252 -15.94 -10.91 -31.62
N GLY A 253 -15.20 -10.00 -32.25
CA GLY A 253 -14.94 -10.00 -33.68
C GLY A 253 -13.52 -10.51 -33.96
N VAL A 254 -13.37 -11.61 -34.71
CA VAL A 254 -12.06 -12.19 -35.06
C VAL A 254 -11.91 -12.31 -36.57
N ASN A 255 -10.90 -11.64 -37.14
CA ASN A 255 -10.63 -11.69 -38.57
C ASN A 255 -9.24 -12.23 -38.87
N LYS A 256 -9.18 -13.36 -39.61
CA LYS A 256 -7.95 -13.93 -40.15
C LYS A 256 -7.69 -13.53 -41.60
N GLY A 257 -8.62 -12.80 -42.21
CA GLY A 257 -8.55 -12.23 -43.55
C GLY A 257 -7.98 -10.81 -43.59
N LEU A 258 -8.32 -10.10 -44.66
CA LEU A 258 -7.92 -8.71 -44.94
C LEU A 258 -8.94 -7.68 -44.44
N GLY A 259 -10.11 -8.11 -43.98
CA GLY A 259 -11.17 -7.21 -43.51
C GLY A 259 -11.10 -6.87 -42.02
N ALA A 260 -12.04 -6.04 -41.58
CA ALA A 260 -12.07 -5.48 -40.22
C ALA A 260 -12.54 -6.51 -39.17
N ALA A 261 -12.19 -6.25 -37.91
CA ALA A 261 -12.67 -7.01 -36.76
C ALA A 261 -13.29 -6.06 -35.73
N VAL A 262 -14.57 -6.23 -35.41
CA VAL A 262 -15.34 -5.35 -34.53
C VAL A 262 -15.94 -6.18 -33.40
N GLY A 263 -15.60 -5.90 -32.15
CA GLY A 263 -16.30 -6.48 -31.01
C GLY A 263 -17.70 -5.90 -30.82
N GLY A 264 -18.62 -6.68 -30.25
CA GLY A 264 -19.97 -6.19 -29.91
C GLY A 264 -19.95 -5.25 -28.70
N ASN A 265 -21.01 -4.50 -28.49
CA ASN A 265 -21.18 -3.66 -27.30
C ASN A 265 -21.75 -4.46 -26.13
N GLY A 266 -21.30 -4.18 -24.92
CA GLY A 266 -21.91 -4.71 -23.72
C GLY A 266 -23.35 -4.22 -23.56
N GLY A 267 -24.24 -5.06 -23.04
CA GLY A 267 -25.61 -4.65 -22.77
C GLY A 267 -25.69 -3.74 -21.55
N ASP A 268 -26.64 -2.81 -21.51
CA ASP A 268 -26.86 -1.98 -20.34
C ASP A 268 -27.52 -2.79 -19.20
N GLY A 269 -27.22 -2.42 -17.96
CA GLY A 269 -27.98 -2.87 -16.81
C GLY A 269 -29.39 -2.29 -16.81
N ALA A 270 -30.28 -2.86 -16.00
CA ALA A 270 -31.63 -2.34 -15.81
C ALA A 270 -31.79 -1.67 -14.44
N GLY A 271 -32.77 -0.77 -14.31
CA GLY A 271 -33.05 -0.13 -13.02
C GLY A 271 -33.67 -1.09 -12.00
N GLY A 272 -33.33 -0.90 -10.71
CA GLY A 272 -33.87 -1.67 -9.58
C GLY A 272 -35.14 -1.11 -8.95
N GLY A 273 -35.86 -0.21 -9.61
CA GLY A 273 -37.03 0.45 -9.03
C GLY A 273 -36.66 1.42 -7.90
N ALA A 274 -37.66 1.85 -7.11
CA ALA A 274 -37.48 2.88 -6.07
C ALA A 274 -36.74 2.37 -4.81
N THR A 275 -36.67 1.05 -4.61
CA THR A 275 -36.09 0.41 -3.41
C THR A 275 -34.88 -0.47 -3.71
N GLY A 276 -34.62 -0.76 -4.98
CA GLY A 276 -33.59 -1.70 -5.39
C GLY A 276 -32.38 -1.08 -6.06
N VAL A 277 -31.28 -1.82 -6.05
CA VAL A 277 -30.01 -1.43 -6.65
C VAL A 277 -30.08 -1.51 -8.18
N GLY A 278 -29.42 -0.60 -8.89
CA GLY A 278 -29.31 -0.65 -10.34
C GLY A 278 -28.43 -1.82 -10.80
N GLY A 279 -28.81 -2.47 -11.90
CA GLY A 279 -28.01 -3.51 -12.53
C GLY A 279 -26.75 -2.94 -13.17
N ALA A 280 -25.67 -3.72 -13.17
CA ALA A 280 -24.41 -3.35 -13.80
C ALA A 280 -24.49 -3.45 -15.33
N GLY A 281 -23.67 -2.67 -16.02
CA GLY A 281 -23.47 -2.80 -17.46
C GLY A 281 -22.57 -3.99 -17.83
N GLY A 282 -22.83 -4.59 -18.98
CA GLY A 282 -22.04 -5.68 -19.53
C GLY A 282 -20.75 -5.20 -20.20
N ASN A 283 -19.76 -6.07 -20.33
CA ASN A 283 -18.49 -5.71 -20.96
C ASN A 283 -18.60 -5.70 -22.51
N GLY A 284 -17.87 -4.80 -23.15
CA GLY A 284 -17.68 -4.78 -24.59
C GLY A 284 -16.80 -5.92 -25.10
N GLY A 285 -17.08 -6.39 -26.31
CA GLY A 285 -16.30 -7.42 -26.99
C GLY A 285 -15.01 -6.87 -27.60
N SER A 286 -14.00 -7.70 -27.73
CA SER A 286 -12.75 -7.40 -28.42
C SER A 286 -12.86 -7.50 -29.94
N GLY A 287 -12.13 -6.62 -30.63
CA GLY A 287 -11.81 -6.76 -32.06
C GLY A 287 -10.39 -7.27 -32.26
N ARG A 288 -10.21 -8.36 -33.02
CA ARG A 288 -8.89 -8.99 -33.23
C ARG A 288 -8.62 -9.34 -34.69
N ILE A 289 -7.52 -8.81 -35.24
CA ILE A 289 -7.01 -9.16 -36.57
C ILE A 289 -5.74 -10.00 -36.43
N GLU A 290 -5.73 -11.21 -36.98
CA GLU A 290 -4.59 -12.14 -36.91
C GLU A 290 -3.75 -12.18 -38.21
N ASN A 291 -4.13 -11.40 -39.22
CA ASN A 291 -3.45 -11.39 -40.52
C ASN A 291 -2.40 -10.28 -40.61
N ALA A 292 -1.14 -10.68 -40.84
CA ALA A 292 0.00 -9.78 -40.88
C ALA A 292 -0.05 -8.69 -41.96
N VAL A 293 -0.75 -8.94 -43.07
CA VAL A 293 -0.84 -7.99 -44.20
C VAL A 293 -2.14 -7.20 -44.23
N SER A 294 -3.06 -7.45 -43.30
CA SER A 294 -4.35 -6.76 -43.26
C SER A 294 -4.16 -5.28 -42.92
N THR A 295 -4.73 -4.39 -43.73
CA THR A 295 -4.76 -2.94 -43.48
C THR A 295 -6.06 -2.48 -42.81
N ALA A 296 -6.95 -3.41 -42.47
CA ALA A 296 -8.25 -3.09 -41.89
C ALA A 296 -8.19 -2.81 -40.38
N THR A 297 -9.22 -2.14 -39.88
CA THR A 297 -9.31 -1.72 -38.48
C THR A 297 -9.74 -2.86 -37.55
N ALA A 298 -9.03 -3.02 -36.43
CA ALA A 298 -9.47 -3.77 -35.26
C ALA A 298 -10.12 -2.80 -34.26
N ARG A 299 -11.40 -3.02 -33.93
CA ARG A 299 -12.16 -2.17 -33.01
C ARG A 299 -12.80 -2.97 -31.88
N GLY A 300 -12.55 -2.57 -30.64
CA GLY A 300 -13.27 -3.09 -29.48
C GLY A 300 -14.66 -2.45 -29.35
N GLY A 301 -15.63 -3.18 -28.82
CA GLY A 301 -16.96 -2.64 -28.53
C GLY A 301 -17.00 -1.91 -27.18
N THR A 302 -17.99 -1.05 -26.98
CA THR A 302 -18.12 -0.27 -25.74
C THR A 302 -18.66 -1.13 -24.60
N GLY A 303 -18.32 -0.79 -23.36
CA GLY A 303 -19.01 -1.30 -22.20
C GLY A 303 -20.45 -0.76 -22.12
N GLY A 304 -21.36 -1.55 -21.57
CA GLY A 304 -22.74 -1.14 -21.29
C GLY A 304 -22.80 -0.21 -20.08
N ALA A 305 -23.80 0.66 -20.02
CA ALA A 305 -24.02 1.53 -18.88
C ALA A 305 -24.58 0.75 -17.68
N GLY A 306 -24.15 1.13 -16.48
CA GLY A 306 -24.83 0.75 -15.25
C GLY A 306 -26.12 1.55 -15.09
N ALA A 307 -27.15 0.92 -14.53
CA ALA A 307 -28.45 1.56 -14.35
C ALA A 307 -28.60 2.24 -12.99
N GLY A 308 -29.57 3.15 -12.88
CA GLY A 308 -29.90 3.79 -11.62
C GLY A 308 -30.64 2.87 -10.64
N GLY A 309 -30.53 3.18 -9.35
CA GLY A 309 -31.23 2.49 -8.27
C GLY A 309 -31.08 3.21 -6.94
N THR A 310 -31.33 2.52 -5.83
CA THR A 310 -30.95 3.02 -4.49
C THR A 310 -29.44 3.20 -4.40
N ASP A 311 -28.68 2.17 -4.75
CA ASP A 311 -27.32 2.29 -5.27
C ASP A 311 -27.34 2.23 -6.80
N GLY A 312 -26.43 2.96 -7.45
CA GLY A 312 -26.22 2.88 -8.89
C GLY A 312 -25.44 1.62 -9.27
N GLY A 313 -25.80 1.00 -10.38
CA GLY A 313 -25.03 -0.10 -10.97
C GLY A 313 -23.74 0.38 -11.63
N ASP A 314 -22.70 -0.42 -11.61
CA ASP A 314 -21.42 -0.07 -12.23
C ASP A 314 -21.51 -0.14 -13.76
N GLY A 315 -20.73 0.69 -14.45
CA GLY A 315 -20.55 0.61 -15.90
C GLY A 315 -19.63 -0.53 -16.32
N GLY A 316 -19.92 -1.15 -17.46
CA GLY A 316 -19.13 -2.25 -18.00
C GLY A 316 -17.80 -1.80 -18.61
N TYR A 317 -16.82 -2.71 -18.68
CA TYR A 317 -15.53 -2.42 -19.30
C TYR A 317 -15.64 -2.32 -20.82
N GLY A 318 -14.83 -1.43 -21.41
CA GLY A 318 -14.64 -1.38 -22.85
C GLY A 318 -13.85 -2.57 -23.40
N GLY A 319 -14.18 -3.00 -24.61
CA GLY A 319 -13.53 -4.11 -25.28
C GLY A 319 -12.14 -3.76 -25.82
N GLY A 320 -11.18 -4.68 -25.68
CA GLY A 320 -9.84 -4.49 -26.22
C GLY A 320 -9.77 -4.58 -27.76
N ALA A 321 -8.75 -3.97 -28.35
CA ALA A 321 -8.47 -4.08 -29.78
C ALA A 321 -7.04 -4.58 -30.02
N GLN A 322 -6.89 -5.56 -30.92
CA GLN A 322 -5.60 -6.20 -31.20
C GLN A 322 -5.40 -6.41 -32.70
N THR A 323 -4.21 -6.08 -33.19
CA THR A 323 -3.84 -6.39 -34.59
C THR A 323 -2.43 -6.96 -34.70
N TYR A 324 -2.31 -7.97 -35.54
CA TYR A 324 -1.05 -8.39 -36.14
C TYR A 324 -0.84 -7.77 -37.52
N GLY A 325 -1.80 -7.00 -38.03
CA GLY A 325 -1.75 -6.34 -39.33
C GLY A 325 -1.12 -4.94 -39.32
N LEU A 326 -1.37 -4.21 -40.40
CA LEU A 326 -0.93 -2.84 -40.68
C LEU A 326 -2.05 -1.80 -40.49
N GLY A 327 -3.26 -2.24 -40.13
CA GLY A 327 -4.42 -1.37 -39.96
C GLY A 327 -4.56 -0.79 -38.55
N GLU A 328 -5.57 0.07 -38.39
CA GLU A 328 -5.84 0.82 -37.16
C GLU A 328 -6.34 -0.04 -35.99
N VAL A 329 -6.03 0.38 -34.76
CA VAL A 329 -6.45 -0.27 -33.53
C VAL A 329 -7.14 0.73 -32.62
N ILE A 330 -8.45 0.57 -32.44
CA ILE A 330 -9.29 1.45 -31.62
C ILE A 330 -9.96 0.61 -30.54
N ALA A 331 -9.55 0.78 -29.28
CA ALA A 331 -10.23 0.10 -28.18
C ALA A 331 -11.61 0.71 -27.87
N GLY A 332 -12.49 -0.08 -27.24
CA GLY A 332 -13.82 0.39 -26.84
C GLY A 332 -13.78 1.18 -25.54
N ALA A 333 -14.60 2.22 -25.42
CA ALA A 333 -14.75 2.98 -24.18
C ALA A 333 -15.48 2.16 -23.10
N GLY A 334 -15.22 2.48 -21.83
CA GLY A 334 -16.03 1.97 -20.72
C GLY A 334 -17.47 2.50 -20.75
N GLY A 335 -18.38 1.82 -20.05
CA GLY A 335 -19.73 2.28 -19.82
C GLY A 335 -19.83 3.20 -18.60
N THR A 336 -20.78 4.13 -18.57
CA THR A 336 -20.98 5.02 -17.42
C THR A 336 -21.57 4.29 -16.23
N GLY A 337 -21.24 4.72 -15.02
CA GLY A 337 -21.91 4.25 -13.81
C GLY A 337 -23.33 4.82 -13.67
N GLY A 338 -24.20 4.07 -12.99
CA GLY A 338 -25.58 4.45 -12.72
C GLY A 338 -25.74 5.37 -11.52
N THR A 339 -26.87 6.09 -11.46
CA THR A 339 -27.15 7.02 -10.34
C THR A 339 -27.68 6.29 -9.10
N GLY A 340 -27.10 6.56 -7.93
CA GLY A 340 -27.61 6.10 -6.64
C GLY A 340 -28.50 7.15 -5.98
N THR A 341 -29.80 6.89 -5.91
CA THR A 341 -30.79 7.85 -5.38
C THR A 341 -30.82 7.94 -3.86
N VAL A 342 -30.35 6.89 -3.16
CA VAL A 342 -30.31 6.82 -1.69
C VAL A 342 -28.89 6.56 -1.19
N GLY A 343 -28.16 5.69 -1.86
CA GLY A 343 -26.79 5.33 -1.52
C GLY A 343 -25.79 5.86 -2.54
N ARG A 344 -24.83 5.01 -2.94
CA ARG A 344 -23.69 5.40 -3.77
C ARG A 344 -24.05 5.36 -5.25
N GLY A 345 -23.42 6.23 -6.03
CA GLY A 345 -23.43 6.09 -7.47
C GLY A 345 -22.51 4.96 -7.93
N GLY A 346 -22.84 4.33 -9.05
CA GLY A 346 -22.04 3.25 -9.63
C GLY A 346 -20.72 3.76 -10.18
N ALA A 347 -19.68 2.95 -10.15
CA ALA A 347 -18.41 3.29 -10.78
C ALA A 347 -18.54 3.30 -12.31
N GLY A 348 -17.72 4.12 -12.96
CA GLY A 348 -17.56 4.07 -14.41
C GLY A 348 -16.67 2.91 -14.83
N GLY A 349 -16.96 2.33 -15.99
CA GLY A 349 -16.16 1.27 -16.59
C GLY A 349 -14.81 1.77 -17.10
N ALA A 350 -13.78 0.93 -17.00
CA ALA A 350 -12.49 1.25 -17.61
C ALA A 350 -12.55 1.14 -19.14
N GLY A 351 -11.72 1.94 -19.82
CA GLY A 351 -11.51 1.85 -21.25
C GLY A 351 -10.73 0.59 -21.65
N GLY A 352 -10.99 0.09 -22.86
CA GLY A 352 -10.29 -1.06 -23.41
C GLY A 352 -8.85 -0.75 -23.80
N SER A 353 -8.01 -1.80 -23.82
CA SER A 353 -6.61 -1.69 -24.26
C SER A 353 -6.45 -1.87 -25.77
N ALA A 354 -5.46 -1.20 -26.35
CA ALA A 354 -5.06 -1.33 -27.76
C ALA A 354 -3.65 -1.94 -27.89
N SER A 355 -3.50 -2.97 -28.71
CA SER A 355 -2.22 -3.64 -28.95
C SER A 355 -1.93 -3.84 -30.44
N ILE A 356 -0.74 -3.41 -30.88
CA ILE A 356 -0.19 -3.66 -32.21
C ILE A 356 1.05 -4.54 -32.05
N TYR A 357 1.00 -5.76 -32.56
CA TYR A 357 2.10 -6.73 -32.48
C TYR A 357 2.98 -6.77 -33.74
N ASN A 358 2.58 -6.05 -34.79
CA ASN A 358 3.33 -6.02 -36.05
C ASN A 358 4.45 -4.99 -35.99
N THR A 359 5.69 -5.45 -36.14
CA THR A 359 6.89 -4.61 -36.13
C THR A 359 6.97 -3.65 -37.33
N ASP A 360 6.28 -3.97 -38.43
CA ASP A 360 6.27 -3.14 -39.64
C ASP A 360 5.14 -2.09 -39.62
N SER A 361 4.19 -2.20 -38.69
CA SER A 361 3.06 -1.28 -38.61
C SER A 361 3.51 0.13 -38.23
N THR A 362 2.98 1.13 -38.93
CA THR A 362 3.19 2.56 -38.67
C THR A 362 2.01 3.19 -37.92
N VAL A 363 0.99 2.41 -37.58
CA VAL A 363 -0.26 2.92 -37.02
C VAL A 363 -0.16 3.13 -35.50
N VAL A 364 -0.92 4.09 -35.00
CA VAL A 364 -1.02 4.42 -33.59
C VAL A 364 -1.91 3.41 -32.86
N ALA A 365 -1.44 2.87 -31.74
CA ALA A 365 -2.26 2.14 -30.79
C ALA A 365 -2.90 3.14 -29.82
N VAL A 366 -4.23 3.24 -29.77
CA VAL A 366 -4.95 4.16 -28.88
C VAL A 366 -5.80 3.37 -27.87
N GLY A 367 -5.39 3.40 -26.61
CA GLY A 367 -6.22 2.92 -25.50
C GLY A 367 -7.43 3.83 -25.31
N ALA A 368 -8.57 3.27 -24.93
CA ALA A 368 -9.79 4.05 -24.78
C ALA A 368 -9.83 4.77 -23.43
N ASP A 369 -10.50 5.91 -23.36
CA ASP A 369 -10.74 6.59 -22.09
C ASP A 369 -11.65 5.75 -21.17
N GLY A 370 -11.46 5.92 -19.87
CA GLY A 370 -12.42 5.46 -18.88
C GLY A 370 -13.73 6.24 -18.97
N ALA A 371 -14.80 5.70 -18.40
CA ALA A 371 -16.09 6.37 -18.31
C ALA A 371 -16.32 6.98 -16.92
N ALA A 372 -17.13 8.03 -16.84
CA ALA A 372 -17.49 8.63 -15.56
C ALA A 372 -18.30 7.64 -14.68
N GLY A 373 -18.15 7.77 -13.37
CA GLY A 373 -19.09 7.18 -12.42
C GLY A 373 -20.48 7.82 -12.52
N GLY A 374 -21.46 7.26 -11.82
CA GLY A 374 -22.76 7.88 -11.63
C GLY A 374 -22.80 8.67 -10.33
N THR A 375 -23.67 9.68 -10.24
CA THR A 375 -23.85 10.46 -9.00
C THR A 375 -24.49 9.61 -7.90
N GLY A 376 -24.19 9.87 -6.63
CA GLY A 376 -24.85 9.19 -5.51
C GLY A 376 -25.25 10.12 -4.37
N ALA A 377 -26.36 9.81 -3.69
CA ALA A 377 -26.81 10.59 -2.54
C ALA A 377 -25.82 10.51 -1.36
N THR A 378 -25.16 9.37 -1.13
CA THR A 378 -24.11 9.25 -0.11
C THR A 378 -22.72 9.45 -0.68
N HIS A 379 -22.31 8.70 -1.69
CA HIS A 379 -21.04 8.90 -2.39
C HIS A 379 -21.23 8.96 -3.90
N GLY A 380 -20.51 9.85 -4.56
CA GLY A 380 -20.37 9.81 -6.01
C GLY A 380 -19.66 8.54 -6.47
N GLY A 381 -19.94 8.13 -7.70
CA GLY A 381 -19.30 7.00 -8.35
C GLY A 381 -17.88 7.35 -8.78
N ASN A 382 -16.97 6.40 -8.61
CA ASN A 382 -15.58 6.54 -9.07
C ASN A 382 -15.53 6.60 -10.60
N GLY A 383 -14.60 7.38 -11.14
CA GLY A 383 -14.28 7.37 -12.57
C GLY A 383 -13.55 6.09 -12.98
N GLY A 384 -13.82 5.62 -14.19
CA GLY A 384 -13.15 4.48 -14.80
C GLY A 384 -11.71 4.81 -15.20
N ALA A 385 -10.84 3.81 -15.16
CA ALA A 385 -9.46 3.94 -15.63
C ALA A 385 -9.37 4.02 -17.16
N GLY A 386 -8.36 4.71 -17.66
CA GLY A 386 -8.01 4.69 -19.08
C GLY A 386 -7.33 3.39 -19.50
N GLY A 387 -7.60 2.98 -20.74
CA GLY A 387 -7.05 1.76 -21.35
C GLY A 387 -5.58 1.91 -21.75
N ALA A 388 -4.83 0.81 -21.67
CA ALA A 388 -3.41 0.82 -22.04
C ALA A 388 -3.21 0.76 -23.56
N ALA A 389 -2.07 1.26 -24.03
CA ALA A 389 -1.63 1.14 -25.42
C ALA A 389 -0.26 0.48 -25.52
N THR A 390 -0.13 -0.54 -26.37
CA THR A 390 1.13 -1.25 -26.65
C THR A 390 1.43 -1.26 -28.13
N ASN A 391 2.65 -0.84 -28.52
CA ASN A 391 3.09 -0.87 -29.91
C ASN A 391 4.47 -1.52 -30.08
N TYR A 392 4.53 -2.58 -30.89
CA TYR A 392 5.77 -3.23 -31.34
C TYR A 392 6.33 -2.66 -32.64
N GLY A 393 5.55 -1.84 -33.35
CA GLY A 393 5.91 -1.25 -34.63
C GLY A 393 6.48 0.16 -34.54
N GLN A 394 6.45 0.85 -35.67
CA GLN A 394 6.96 2.20 -35.85
C GLN A 394 5.95 3.30 -35.47
N GLY A 395 4.68 2.93 -35.25
CA GLY A 395 3.62 3.87 -34.86
C GLY A 395 3.59 4.16 -33.37
N ASN A 396 2.82 5.18 -32.98
CA ASN A 396 2.80 5.66 -31.59
C ASN A 396 1.97 4.75 -30.65
N ALA A 397 2.15 4.91 -29.33
CA ALA A 397 1.30 4.31 -28.29
C ALA A 397 0.65 5.41 -27.41
N VAL A 398 -0.68 5.54 -27.45
CA VAL A 398 -1.43 6.56 -26.69
C VAL A 398 -2.33 5.87 -25.67
N GLY A 399 -2.00 5.99 -24.38
CA GLY A 399 -2.85 5.51 -23.29
C GLY A 399 -4.12 6.36 -23.16
N GLY A 400 -5.25 5.73 -22.83
CA GLY A 400 -6.51 6.44 -22.60
C GLY A 400 -6.48 7.21 -21.28
N ASN A 401 -7.27 8.27 -21.17
CA ASN A 401 -7.37 9.05 -19.94
C ASN A 401 -8.26 8.34 -18.90
N GLY A 402 -7.96 8.56 -17.62
CA GLY A 402 -8.88 8.25 -16.54
C GLY A 402 -10.05 9.23 -16.50
N ALA A 403 -11.25 8.74 -16.22
CA ALA A 403 -12.43 9.59 -16.10
C ALA A 403 -12.53 10.26 -14.74
N ALA A 404 -13.25 11.37 -14.67
CA ALA A 404 -13.55 12.02 -13.41
C ALA A 404 -14.45 11.15 -12.52
N GLY A 405 -14.21 11.24 -11.21
CA GLY A 405 -15.21 10.84 -10.22
C GLY A 405 -16.37 11.83 -10.22
N THR A 406 -17.55 11.36 -9.82
CA THR A 406 -18.75 12.20 -9.81
C THR A 406 -19.11 12.67 -8.41
N ASP A 407 -20.08 13.57 -8.34
CA ASP A 407 -20.50 14.20 -7.09
C ASP A 407 -21.38 13.27 -6.23
N GLY A 408 -21.30 13.48 -4.92
CA GLY A 408 -22.24 12.92 -3.95
C GLY A 408 -22.16 13.66 -2.61
N ALA A 409 -22.72 13.11 -1.53
CA ALA A 409 -22.46 13.69 -0.21
C ALA A 409 -20.95 13.68 0.06
N SER A 410 -20.25 12.56 -0.18
CA SER A 410 -18.82 12.57 -0.48
C SER A 410 -18.58 12.37 -1.98
N GLY A 411 -17.52 12.97 -2.53
CA GLY A 411 -17.17 12.85 -3.94
C GLY A 411 -16.58 11.46 -4.29
N GLY A 412 -16.82 11.02 -5.52
CA GLY A 412 -16.19 9.82 -6.08
C GLY A 412 -14.73 10.08 -6.50
N ASN A 413 -13.88 9.06 -6.45
CA ASN A 413 -12.48 9.20 -6.87
C ASN A 413 -12.35 9.28 -8.40
N GLY A 414 -11.35 9.99 -8.90
CA GLY A 414 -10.97 9.96 -10.31
C GLY A 414 -10.28 8.66 -10.72
N GLY A 415 -10.45 8.27 -11.98
CA GLY A 415 -9.82 7.09 -12.57
C GLY A 415 -8.36 7.31 -12.92
N SER A 416 -7.55 6.26 -12.94
CA SER A 416 -6.15 6.33 -13.35
C SER A 416 -6.00 6.51 -14.87
N GLY A 417 -4.96 7.22 -15.31
CA GLY A 417 -4.56 7.28 -16.70
C GLY A 417 -3.96 5.96 -17.22
N GLY A 418 -4.14 5.70 -18.50
CA GLY A 418 -3.68 4.50 -19.19
C GLY A 418 -2.18 4.51 -19.47
N THR A 419 -1.55 3.34 -19.34
CA THR A 419 -0.13 3.15 -19.62
C THR A 419 0.15 3.15 -21.12
N ALA A 420 1.26 3.77 -21.53
CA ALA A 420 1.80 3.66 -22.88
C ALA A 420 3.09 2.81 -22.92
N ILE A 421 3.13 1.79 -23.79
CA ILE A 421 4.23 0.82 -23.90
C ILE A 421 4.76 0.81 -25.34
N VAL A 422 6.05 1.06 -25.50
CA VAL A 422 6.74 1.09 -26.79
C VAL A 422 7.88 0.07 -26.84
N TYR A 423 7.76 -0.90 -27.75
CA TYR A 423 8.84 -1.83 -28.09
C TYR A 423 9.53 -1.47 -29.42
N GLY A 424 8.84 -0.76 -30.32
CA GLY A 424 9.39 -0.32 -31.59
C GLY A 424 9.92 1.13 -31.56
N SER A 425 9.79 1.86 -32.67
CA SER A 425 10.39 3.21 -32.84
C SER A 425 9.41 4.38 -32.71
N GLY A 426 8.11 4.12 -32.51
CA GLY A 426 7.10 5.17 -32.42
C GLY A 426 7.15 5.99 -31.14
N GLN A 427 6.43 7.12 -31.14
CA GLN A 427 6.27 7.97 -29.95
C GLN A 427 5.24 7.41 -28.98
N TYR A 428 5.02 8.08 -27.86
CA TYR A 428 3.97 7.72 -26.92
C TYR A 428 3.29 8.94 -26.30
N THR A 429 2.14 8.71 -25.68
CA THR A 429 1.46 9.66 -24.81
C THR A 429 0.77 8.85 -23.72
N PRO A 430 1.17 8.94 -22.44
CA PRO A 430 0.43 8.30 -21.36
C PRO A 430 -0.91 9.00 -21.15
N GLY A 431 -1.88 8.28 -20.58
CA GLY A 431 -3.15 8.87 -20.19
C GLY A 431 -3.02 9.76 -18.95
N ALA A 432 -3.79 10.84 -18.90
CA ALA A 432 -3.93 11.64 -17.68
C ALA A 432 -4.81 10.94 -16.65
N GLY A 433 -4.61 11.22 -15.37
CA GLY A 433 -5.56 10.84 -14.31
C GLY A 433 -6.86 11.65 -14.41
N GLY A 434 -7.95 11.10 -13.88
CA GLY A 434 -9.23 11.80 -13.76
C GLY A 434 -9.32 12.62 -12.48
N VAL A 435 -10.05 13.73 -12.50
CA VAL A 435 -10.26 14.59 -11.31
C VAL A 435 -11.22 13.92 -10.32
N GLY A 436 -11.02 14.13 -9.02
CA GLY A 436 -11.97 13.69 -8.00
C GLY A 436 -13.29 14.48 -8.03
N GLY A 437 -14.40 13.83 -7.71
CA GLY A 437 -15.73 14.45 -7.63
C GLY A 437 -15.91 15.31 -6.40
N THR A 438 -16.92 16.17 -6.39
CA THR A 438 -17.21 17.06 -5.25
C THR A 438 -18.05 16.35 -4.17
N GLY A 439 -17.70 16.59 -2.91
CA GLY A 439 -18.46 16.17 -1.73
C GLY A 439 -19.35 17.31 -1.25
N THR A 440 -20.66 17.21 -1.53
CA THR A 440 -21.65 18.25 -1.20
C THR A 440 -22.02 18.33 0.27
N ALA A 441 -21.74 17.29 1.06
CA ALA A 441 -21.96 17.24 2.51
C ALA A 441 -20.84 16.53 3.29
N GLY A 442 -19.80 16.07 2.61
CA GLY A 442 -18.74 15.18 3.09
C GLY A 442 -17.39 15.52 2.45
N SER A 443 -16.52 14.51 2.29
CA SER A 443 -15.19 14.73 1.71
C SER A 443 -15.23 14.83 0.19
N GLY A 444 -14.30 15.57 -0.40
CA GLY A 444 -14.06 15.49 -1.83
C GLY A 444 -13.46 14.14 -2.23
N GLY A 445 -13.64 13.74 -3.49
CA GLY A 445 -13.04 12.53 -4.02
C GLY A 445 -11.55 12.71 -4.32
N ASN A 446 -10.77 11.64 -4.28
CA ASN A 446 -9.35 11.72 -4.60
C ASN A 446 -9.11 11.83 -6.11
N GLY A 447 -8.02 12.50 -6.49
CA GLY A 447 -7.57 12.56 -7.88
C GLY A 447 -6.97 11.24 -8.36
N GLY A 448 -7.15 10.94 -9.64
CA GLY A 448 -6.60 9.77 -10.31
C GLY A 448 -5.10 9.88 -10.54
N THR A 449 -4.42 8.75 -10.58
CA THR A 449 -2.99 8.69 -10.90
C THR A 449 -2.73 8.96 -12.38
N GLY A 450 -1.62 9.61 -12.70
CA GLY A 450 -1.14 9.72 -14.09
C GLY A 450 -0.72 8.36 -14.67
N GLY A 451 -0.84 8.22 -15.99
CA GLY A 451 -0.42 7.04 -16.73
C GLY A 451 1.10 6.87 -16.77
N ASN A 452 1.53 5.61 -16.74
CA ASN A 452 2.94 5.25 -16.81
C ASN A 452 3.44 5.17 -18.26
N VAL A 453 4.76 5.23 -18.44
CA VAL A 453 5.42 5.01 -19.73
C VAL A 453 6.53 3.98 -19.62
N TYR A 454 6.56 3.07 -20.59
CA TYR A 454 7.59 2.04 -20.75
C TYR A 454 8.17 2.09 -22.16
N ILE A 455 9.48 2.37 -22.26
CA ILE A 455 10.22 2.27 -23.52
C ILE A 455 11.21 1.11 -23.39
N TYR A 456 10.89 -0.01 -24.03
CA TYR A 456 11.74 -1.21 -24.03
C TYR A 456 12.75 -1.26 -25.18
N ASN A 457 12.61 -0.38 -26.17
CA ASN A 457 13.54 -0.31 -27.28
C ASN A 457 14.87 0.28 -26.83
N THR A 458 15.91 -0.56 -26.74
CA THR A 458 17.26 -0.17 -26.32
C THR A 458 17.97 0.77 -27.28
N ALA A 459 17.52 0.88 -28.52
CA ALA A 459 18.06 1.81 -29.51
C ALA A 459 17.28 3.13 -29.59
N SER A 460 16.21 3.29 -28.82
CA SER A 460 15.36 4.49 -28.86
C SER A 460 16.08 5.70 -28.26
N ASN A 461 16.01 6.85 -28.92
CA ASN A 461 16.46 8.15 -28.38
C ASN A 461 15.32 8.94 -27.73
N LEU A 462 14.16 8.30 -27.54
CA LEU A 462 12.97 8.97 -27.05
C LEU A 462 13.03 9.06 -25.52
N ASP A 463 12.78 10.24 -24.98
CA ASP A 463 12.54 10.41 -23.55
C ASP A 463 11.24 9.67 -23.19
N ALA A 464 11.16 9.03 -22.02
CA ALA A 464 9.94 8.44 -21.44
C ALA A 464 9.34 9.44 -20.44
N VAL A 465 8.12 9.93 -20.65
CA VAL A 465 7.50 11.02 -19.88
C VAL A 465 6.19 10.50 -19.28
N GLY A 466 6.14 10.26 -17.97
CA GLY A 466 4.91 9.88 -17.26
C GLY A 466 3.92 11.05 -17.17
N ALA A 467 2.62 10.75 -17.05
CA ALA A 467 1.62 11.82 -16.88
C ALA A 467 1.57 12.31 -15.43
N ASP A 468 1.23 13.58 -15.23
CA ASP A 468 0.95 14.11 -13.90
C ASP A 468 -0.30 13.47 -13.28
N GLY A 469 -0.36 13.45 -11.95
CA GLY A 469 -1.57 13.11 -11.22
C GLY A 469 -2.65 14.18 -11.40
N ALA A 470 -3.91 13.80 -11.18
CA ALA A 470 -5.03 14.73 -11.23
C ALA A 470 -5.37 15.30 -9.85
N ALA A 471 -6.00 16.48 -9.82
CA ALA A 471 -6.44 17.09 -8.57
C ALA A 471 -7.53 16.25 -7.88
N GLY A 472 -7.57 16.32 -6.55
CA GLY A 472 -8.74 15.90 -5.78
C GLY A 472 -9.96 16.79 -6.06
N GLY A 473 -11.12 16.36 -5.60
CA GLY A 473 -12.35 17.12 -5.62
C GLY A 473 -12.55 17.94 -4.35
N VAL A 474 -13.42 18.95 -4.39
CA VAL A 474 -13.72 19.81 -3.24
C VAL A 474 -14.69 19.10 -2.29
N GLY A 475 -14.52 19.24 -0.97
CA GLY A 475 -15.45 18.70 0.03
C GLY A 475 -15.80 19.69 1.14
N THR A 476 -16.97 19.51 1.76
CA THR A 476 -17.46 20.33 2.88
C THR A 476 -17.04 19.82 4.26
N THR A 477 -16.33 18.69 4.36
CA THR A 477 -15.70 18.25 5.62
C THR A 477 -14.19 18.06 5.46
N ARG A 478 -13.76 17.60 4.29
CA ARG A 478 -12.35 17.43 3.92
C ARG A 478 -12.16 17.58 2.41
N GLY A 479 -11.10 18.25 1.97
CA GLY A 479 -10.69 18.27 0.57
C GLY A 479 -10.22 16.90 0.09
N GLY A 480 -10.47 16.57 -1.17
CA GLY A 480 -9.94 15.37 -1.81
C GLY A 480 -8.43 15.41 -1.96
N ASP A 481 -7.79 14.25 -1.82
CA ASP A 481 -6.35 14.09 -1.97
C ASP A 481 -5.94 14.19 -3.45
N GLY A 482 -4.74 14.71 -3.74
CA GLY A 482 -4.17 14.78 -5.07
C GLY A 482 -3.71 13.39 -5.58
N GLY A 483 -3.86 13.17 -6.88
CA GLY A 483 -3.40 11.96 -7.56
C GLY A 483 -1.88 11.90 -7.67
N ARG A 484 -1.33 10.67 -7.72
CA ARG A 484 0.11 10.45 -7.90
C ARG A 484 0.52 10.66 -9.36
N GLY A 485 1.74 11.11 -9.58
CA GLY A 485 2.35 11.13 -10.91
C GLY A 485 2.67 9.74 -11.44
N GLY A 486 2.66 9.59 -12.76
CA GLY A 486 3.00 8.36 -13.48
C GLY A 486 4.50 8.10 -13.52
N ASN A 487 4.88 6.83 -13.48
CA ASN A 487 6.28 6.41 -13.56
C ASN A 487 6.79 6.45 -15.01
N ALA A 488 8.09 6.66 -15.16
CA ALA A 488 8.78 6.61 -16.45
C ALA A 488 9.91 5.59 -16.41
N ILE A 489 9.91 4.64 -17.36
CA ILE A 489 10.89 3.57 -17.46
C ILE A 489 11.49 3.58 -18.87
N ASN A 490 12.81 3.71 -18.95
CA ASN A 490 13.52 3.81 -20.23
C ASN A 490 14.72 2.85 -20.32
N TYR A 491 14.68 1.96 -21.32
CA TYR A 491 15.79 1.06 -21.69
C TYR A 491 16.69 1.62 -22.80
N GLY A 492 16.29 2.72 -23.44
CA GLY A 492 17.02 3.38 -24.52
C GLY A 492 17.97 4.50 -24.07
N HIS A 493 18.30 5.37 -25.01
CA HIS A 493 19.21 6.49 -24.83
C HIS A 493 18.53 7.80 -24.39
N GLY A 494 17.20 7.88 -24.49
CA GLY A 494 16.43 9.03 -24.01
C GLY A 494 16.24 9.02 -22.49
N ASN A 495 15.81 10.16 -21.95
CA ASN A 495 15.64 10.37 -20.52
C ASN A 495 14.44 9.60 -19.94
N ALA A 496 14.40 9.38 -18.63
CA ALA A 496 13.20 8.94 -17.89
C ALA A 496 12.65 10.10 -17.03
N ILE A 497 11.53 10.68 -17.44
CA ILE A 497 10.89 11.86 -16.85
C ILE A 497 9.56 11.42 -16.23
N ALA A 498 9.49 11.27 -14.91
CA ALA A 498 8.27 10.88 -14.24
C ALA A 498 7.30 12.06 -14.05
N GLY A 499 6.01 11.76 -13.95
CA GLY A 499 4.97 12.76 -13.72
C GLY A 499 4.97 13.29 -12.29
N ASN A 500 4.48 14.50 -12.09
CA ASN A 500 4.32 15.13 -10.78
C ASN A 500 3.05 14.64 -10.08
N GLY A 501 3.06 14.64 -8.74
CA GLY A 501 1.87 14.51 -7.93
C GLY A 501 1.03 15.79 -7.93
N ALA A 502 -0.28 15.66 -7.93
CA ALA A 502 -1.18 16.80 -7.86
C ALA A 502 -1.31 17.34 -6.43
N ALA A 503 -1.61 18.64 -6.30
CA ALA A 503 -1.96 19.21 -5.01
C ALA A 503 -3.25 18.61 -4.44
N GLY A 504 -3.30 18.51 -3.10
CA GLY A 504 -4.53 18.25 -2.38
C GLY A 504 -5.43 19.49 -2.43
N THR A 505 -6.75 19.28 -2.44
CA THR A 505 -7.69 20.40 -2.44
C THR A 505 -7.87 20.99 -1.05
N SER A 506 -8.10 22.29 -0.99
CA SER A 506 -8.43 22.96 0.27
C SER A 506 -9.88 22.68 0.67
N GLY A 507 -10.16 22.67 1.97
CA GLY A 507 -11.48 22.41 2.53
C GLY A 507 -11.54 22.75 4.02
N PRO A 508 -12.54 22.30 4.76
CA PRO A 508 -12.55 22.43 6.22
C PRO A 508 -11.36 21.71 6.85
N THR A 509 -11.13 20.46 6.48
CA THR A 509 -9.81 19.80 6.59
C THR A 509 -9.17 19.77 5.20
N GLY A 510 -7.87 20.02 5.09
CA GLY A 510 -7.17 19.97 3.80
C GLY A 510 -7.02 18.54 3.26
N GLY A 511 -7.05 18.38 1.93
CA GLY A 511 -6.69 17.14 1.25
C GLY A 511 -5.17 16.98 1.15
N ASN A 512 -4.68 15.75 1.16
CA ASN A 512 -3.26 15.47 1.04
C ASN A 512 -2.76 15.70 -0.40
N GLY A 513 -1.51 16.09 -0.56
CA GLY A 513 -0.83 16.13 -1.85
C GLY A 513 -0.49 14.74 -2.38
N GLY A 514 -0.53 14.57 -3.70
CA GLY A 514 -0.16 13.34 -4.38
C GLY A 514 1.37 13.15 -4.43
N ALA A 515 1.83 11.91 -4.41
CA ALA A 515 3.26 11.62 -4.57
C ALA A 515 3.74 11.82 -6.02
N GLY A 516 4.99 12.23 -6.19
CA GLY A 516 5.67 12.24 -7.48
C GLY A 516 5.91 10.83 -8.03
N GLY A 517 5.92 10.70 -9.35
CA GLY A 517 6.26 9.46 -10.04
C GLY A 517 7.76 9.15 -9.95
N SER A 518 8.11 7.87 -10.11
CA SER A 518 9.50 7.41 -10.12
C SER A 518 10.09 7.34 -11.53
N ALA A 519 11.36 7.70 -11.66
CA ALA A 519 12.12 7.58 -12.90
C ALA A 519 13.09 6.39 -12.83
N GLN A 520 13.03 5.50 -13.83
CA GLN A 520 13.89 4.32 -13.91
C GLN A 520 14.68 4.30 -15.21
N VAL A 521 16.00 4.24 -15.07
CA VAL A 521 16.96 4.29 -16.18
C VAL A 521 17.68 2.95 -16.29
N TYR A 522 17.40 2.22 -17.36
CA TYR A 522 18.09 0.98 -17.73
C TYR A 522 19.07 1.19 -18.88
N GLY A 523 18.86 2.22 -19.71
CA GLY A 523 19.77 2.57 -20.79
C GLY A 523 20.72 3.72 -20.44
N SER A 524 21.06 4.56 -21.41
CA SER A 524 22.09 5.60 -21.24
C SER A 524 21.55 7.02 -21.03
N GLY A 525 20.23 7.22 -21.06
CA GLY A 525 19.63 8.53 -20.90
C GLY A 525 19.61 9.04 -19.46
N GLY A 526 19.30 10.32 -19.30
CA GLY A 526 19.13 11.00 -18.00
C GLY A 526 17.79 10.71 -17.33
N TYR A 527 17.45 11.49 -16.32
CA TYR A 527 16.16 11.38 -15.64
C TYR A 527 15.67 12.70 -15.05
N VAL A 528 14.37 12.76 -14.79
CA VAL A 528 13.71 13.75 -13.93
C VAL A 528 12.65 12.99 -13.14
N ALA A 529 12.77 12.88 -11.82
CA ALA A 529 11.71 12.29 -11.01
C ALA A 529 10.60 13.32 -10.73
N GLY A 530 9.41 12.81 -10.39
CA GLY A 530 8.24 13.66 -10.19
C GLY A 530 8.28 14.43 -8.88
N GLN A 531 7.80 15.67 -8.87
CA GLN A 531 7.59 16.44 -7.65
C GLN A 531 6.39 15.89 -6.87
N GLY A 532 6.43 15.94 -5.53
CA GLY A 532 5.23 15.77 -4.72
C GLY A 532 4.28 16.97 -4.88
N GLY A 533 2.99 16.74 -4.72
CA GLY A 533 1.98 17.79 -4.66
C GLY A 533 1.90 18.41 -3.27
N VAL A 534 1.59 19.70 -3.18
CA VAL A 534 1.36 20.37 -1.88
C VAL A 534 0.06 19.91 -1.22
N GLY A 535 0.03 19.88 0.11
CA GLY A 535 -1.20 19.67 0.86
C GLY A 535 -2.17 20.84 0.72
N GLY A 536 -3.47 20.58 0.75
CA GLY A 536 -4.51 21.61 0.72
C GLY A 536 -4.69 22.28 2.09
N ASP A 537 -5.21 23.50 2.11
CA ASP A 537 -5.45 24.23 3.35
C ASP A 537 -6.73 23.76 4.08
N GLY A 538 -6.71 23.76 5.41
CA GLY A 538 -7.81 23.45 6.31
C GLY A 538 -8.42 24.71 6.93
N SER A 539 -9.52 25.21 6.35
CA SER A 539 -10.18 26.44 6.81
C SER A 539 -10.77 26.39 8.22
N SER A 540 -11.12 25.20 8.73
CA SER A 540 -11.66 25.02 10.09
C SER A 540 -11.10 23.79 10.82
N GLY A 541 -10.15 23.09 10.20
CA GLY A 541 -9.56 21.84 10.66
C GLY A 541 -8.05 21.83 10.36
N ARG A 542 -7.44 20.64 10.28
CA ARG A 542 -6.01 20.52 9.96
C ARG A 542 -5.77 20.77 8.47
N GLY A 543 -4.61 21.32 8.13
CA GLY A 543 -4.11 21.29 6.76
C GLY A 543 -3.80 19.87 6.30
N GLY A 544 -3.83 19.65 4.98
CA GLY A 544 -3.51 18.37 4.36
C GLY A 544 -2.01 18.14 4.33
N ASN A 545 -1.59 16.88 4.31
CA ASN A 545 -0.16 16.54 4.28
C ASN A 545 0.42 16.75 2.88
N GLY A 546 1.71 17.09 2.79
CA GLY A 546 2.43 17.19 1.53
C GLY A 546 2.70 15.83 0.90
N GLY A 547 2.75 15.79 -0.42
CA GLY A 547 3.09 14.60 -1.19
C GLY A 547 4.57 14.27 -1.13
N ALA A 548 4.89 12.97 -1.19
CA ALA A 548 6.28 12.53 -1.25
C ALA A 548 6.93 12.86 -2.60
N GLY A 549 8.23 13.13 -2.60
CA GLY A 549 9.03 13.28 -3.81
C GLY A 549 9.20 11.95 -4.56
N GLY A 550 9.34 12.02 -5.88
CA GLY A 550 9.58 10.87 -6.75
C GLY A 550 10.95 10.23 -6.54
N GLY A 551 11.00 8.90 -6.67
CA GLY A 551 12.24 8.13 -6.58
C GLY A 551 13.01 8.05 -7.91
N VAL A 552 14.31 7.82 -7.82
CA VAL A 552 15.20 7.63 -8.96
C VAL A 552 15.92 6.29 -8.85
N TYR A 553 15.87 5.51 -9.92
CA TYR A 553 16.48 4.19 -10.00
C TYR A 553 17.35 4.09 -11.25
N ILE A 554 18.66 3.99 -11.06
CA ILE A 554 19.61 3.78 -12.15
C ILE A 554 20.08 2.34 -12.09
N TYR A 555 19.64 1.54 -13.06
CA TYR A 555 19.98 0.13 -13.18
C TYR A 555 21.12 -0.15 -14.17
N ASN A 556 21.48 0.83 -15.00
CA ASN A 556 22.59 0.67 -15.94
C ASN A 556 23.94 0.70 -15.20
N PRO A 557 24.72 -0.40 -15.19
CA PRO A 557 26.03 -0.44 -14.54
C PRO A 557 27.07 0.49 -15.17
N GLU A 558 26.87 0.87 -16.45
CA GLU A 558 27.79 1.75 -17.17
C GLU A 558 27.45 3.23 -16.97
N SER A 559 26.30 3.54 -16.36
CA SER A 559 25.88 4.92 -16.14
C SER A 559 26.82 5.64 -15.18
N VAL A 560 27.16 6.88 -15.52
CA VAL A 560 27.93 7.81 -14.67
C VAL A 560 27.03 8.86 -14.00
N LEU A 561 25.72 8.75 -14.18
CA LEU A 561 24.75 9.67 -13.60
C LEU A 561 24.62 9.42 -12.10
N ASP A 562 24.52 10.50 -11.33
CA ASP A 562 24.07 10.43 -9.94
C ASP A 562 22.56 10.19 -9.92
N ALA A 563 22.05 9.37 -9.01
CA ALA A 563 20.62 9.21 -8.75
C ALA A 563 20.22 10.17 -7.63
N VAL A 564 19.38 11.18 -7.90
CA VAL A 564 18.97 12.19 -6.93
C VAL A 564 17.47 12.12 -6.73
N GLY A 565 17.06 11.64 -5.56
CA GLY A 565 15.67 11.63 -5.14
C GLY A 565 15.13 13.05 -4.99
N VAL A 566 13.84 13.23 -5.24
CA VAL A 566 13.20 14.54 -5.20
C VAL A 566 12.81 14.91 -3.77
N ASP A 567 12.93 16.18 -3.40
CA ASP A 567 12.46 16.66 -2.10
C ASP A 567 10.93 16.49 -1.93
N GLY A 568 10.48 16.22 -0.71
CA GLY A 568 9.06 16.20 -0.38
C GLY A 568 8.38 17.56 -0.58
N ALA A 569 7.06 17.56 -0.73
CA ALA A 569 6.27 18.79 -0.84
C ALA A 569 5.76 19.28 0.53
N ALA A 570 5.51 20.57 0.67
CA ALA A 570 4.96 21.13 1.90
C ALA A 570 3.53 20.65 2.18
N GLY A 571 3.19 20.53 3.46
CA GLY A 571 1.79 20.42 3.90
C GLY A 571 1.01 21.72 3.65
N GLY A 572 -0.30 21.65 3.80
CA GLY A 572 -1.19 22.83 3.81
C GLY A 572 -1.33 23.42 5.20
N SER A 573 -1.72 24.69 5.29
CA SER A 573 -2.02 25.37 6.55
C SER A 573 -3.36 24.89 7.14
N GLY A 574 -3.59 25.06 8.45
CA GLY A 574 -4.90 24.71 9.02
C GLY A 574 -5.28 25.46 10.28
N ALA A 575 -6.58 25.70 10.44
CA ALA A 575 -7.17 26.44 11.56
C ALA A 575 -7.17 25.68 12.89
N THR A 576 -6.95 24.36 12.90
CA THR A 576 -6.72 23.58 14.14
C THR A 576 -5.32 22.99 14.20
N GLY A 577 -4.58 22.99 13.09
CA GLY A 577 -3.20 22.56 13.02
C GLY A 577 -2.65 22.54 11.60
N GLY A 578 -1.34 22.67 11.46
CA GLY A 578 -0.65 22.56 10.18
C GLY A 578 -0.63 21.12 9.66
N GLY A 579 -0.63 20.97 8.33
CA GLY A 579 -0.37 19.71 7.65
C GLY A 579 1.10 19.30 7.72
N ASP A 580 1.33 17.99 7.71
CA ASP A 580 2.67 17.40 7.77
C ASP A 580 3.41 17.60 6.43
N GLY A 581 4.73 17.74 6.47
CA GLY A 581 5.57 17.78 5.29
C GLY A 581 5.69 16.42 4.60
N GLY A 582 5.78 16.41 3.28
CA GLY A 582 6.00 15.21 2.48
C GLY A 582 7.40 14.63 2.67
N ALA A 583 7.53 13.32 2.50
CA ALA A 583 8.83 12.64 2.56
C ALA A 583 9.65 12.86 1.28
N GLY A 584 10.97 12.80 1.39
CA GLY A 584 11.88 12.82 0.27
C GLY A 584 11.90 11.52 -0.54
N GLY A 585 12.26 11.64 -1.81
CA GLY A 585 12.32 10.55 -2.77
C GLY A 585 13.52 9.64 -2.55
N TYR A 586 13.33 8.37 -2.87
CA TYR A 586 14.37 7.34 -2.78
C TYR A 586 15.38 7.46 -3.94
N ALA A 587 16.65 7.14 -3.68
CA ALA A 587 17.69 7.07 -4.71
C ALA A 587 18.39 5.71 -4.72
N PHE A 588 18.45 5.09 -5.90
CA PHE A 588 19.20 3.86 -6.14
C PHE A 588 20.13 3.99 -7.34
N ASN A 589 21.39 3.59 -7.16
CA ASN A 589 22.38 3.59 -8.21
C ASN A 589 23.17 2.27 -8.30
N TYR A 590 23.04 1.59 -9.43
CA TYR A 590 23.84 0.41 -9.79
C TYR A 590 25.12 0.78 -10.57
N GLY A 591 25.19 2.00 -11.11
CA GLY A 591 26.30 2.50 -11.92
C GLY A 591 27.41 3.16 -11.10
N GLN A 592 28.12 4.10 -11.74
CA GLN A 592 29.30 4.73 -11.18
C GLN A 592 29.00 6.00 -10.37
N GLY A 593 27.85 6.63 -10.60
CA GLY A 593 27.45 7.86 -9.92
C GLY A 593 26.92 7.63 -8.50
N ASP A 594 26.77 8.74 -7.78
CA ASP A 594 26.26 8.77 -6.40
C ASP A 594 24.77 8.41 -6.35
N ALA A 595 24.27 8.04 -5.17
CA ALA A 595 22.85 8.05 -4.84
C ALA A 595 22.61 9.08 -3.73
N VAL A 596 21.77 10.07 -3.98
CA VAL A 596 21.41 11.14 -3.05
C VAL A 596 19.91 11.08 -2.80
N GLY A 597 19.49 10.72 -1.59
CA GLY A 597 18.07 10.73 -1.21
C GLY A 597 17.51 12.16 -1.19
N GLY A 598 16.24 12.33 -1.57
CA GLY A 598 15.57 13.63 -1.47
C GLY A 598 15.35 14.01 -0.01
N ASN A 599 15.34 15.29 0.31
CA ASN A 599 15.01 15.74 1.67
C ASN A 599 13.50 15.67 1.92
N GLY A 600 13.08 15.60 3.17
CA GLY A 600 11.68 15.88 3.51
C GLY A 600 11.28 17.33 3.22
N ALA A 601 10.01 17.66 3.47
CA ALA A 601 9.52 19.04 3.55
C ALA A 601 9.25 19.46 4.99
N ALA A 602 9.33 20.74 5.30
CA ALA A 602 8.95 21.23 6.63
C ALA A 602 7.45 21.00 6.89
N GLY A 603 7.11 20.74 8.15
CA GLY A 603 5.73 20.81 8.61
C GLY A 603 5.26 22.26 8.62
N THR A 604 3.96 22.48 8.40
CA THR A 604 3.41 23.84 8.41
C THR A 604 3.04 24.30 9.82
N ASP A 605 3.11 25.61 10.04
CA ASP A 605 2.66 26.23 11.27
C ASP A 605 1.13 26.14 11.43
N GLY A 606 0.67 26.10 12.67
CA GLY A 606 -0.76 26.16 13.01
C GLY A 606 -0.97 26.11 14.52
N PRO A 607 -2.22 26.04 15.00
CA PRO A 607 -2.49 25.91 16.44
C PRO A 607 -1.78 24.69 17.04
N THR A 608 -1.85 23.54 16.38
CA THR A 608 -0.83 22.48 16.50
C THR A 608 0.07 22.48 15.27
N GLY A 609 1.37 22.29 15.47
CA GLY A 609 2.32 22.24 14.36
C GLY A 609 2.17 20.97 13.51
N GLY A 610 2.39 21.10 12.20
CA GLY A 610 2.56 19.95 11.30
C GLY A 610 3.90 19.26 11.54
N ASN A 611 3.98 17.93 11.43
CA ASN A 611 5.26 17.23 11.51
C ASN A 611 6.11 17.51 10.26
N GLY A 612 7.43 17.52 10.42
CA GLY A 612 8.35 17.54 9.30
C GLY A 612 8.38 16.21 8.55
N GLY A 613 8.63 16.28 7.25
CA GLY A 613 8.78 15.13 6.39
C GLY A 613 10.12 14.43 6.60
N ASN A 614 10.10 13.11 6.45
CA ASN A 614 11.32 12.29 6.52
C ASN A 614 12.16 12.45 5.26
N GLY A 615 13.47 12.31 5.42
CA GLY A 615 14.40 12.20 4.32
C GLY A 615 14.29 10.87 3.56
N GLY A 616 14.65 10.90 2.29
CA GLY A 616 14.66 9.75 1.40
C GLY A 616 15.92 8.91 1.58
N ASN A 617 15.79 7.59 1.44
CA ASN A 617 16.93 6.68 1.56
C ASN A 617 17.78 6.70 0.28
N ALA A 618 19.06 6.35 0.43
CA ALA A 618 20.02 6.23 -0.65
C ALA A 618 20.70 4.86 -0.66
N GLN A 619 20.78 4.23 -1.82
CA GLN A 619 21.45 2.96 -1.99
C GLN A 619 22.36 2.94 -3.22
N VAL A 620 23.59 2.46 -3.03
CA VAL A 620 24.53 2.20 -4.12
C VAL A 620 24.95 0.74 -4.14
N SER A 621 24.77 0.11 -5.30
CA SER A 621 25.31 -1.21 -5.61
C SER A 621 26.52 -1.16 -6.56
N GLY A 622 26.75 -0.01 -7.18
CA GLY A 622 27.91 0.25 -8.04
C GLY A 622 29.06 0.93 -7.30
N THR A 623 29.72 1.92 -7.92
CA THR A 623 30.95 2.51 -7.38
C THR A 623 30.80 3.91 -6.80
N GLY A 624 29.60 4.50 -6.79
CA GLY A 624 29.40 5.83 -6.21
C GLY A 624 29.23 5.84 -4.70
N ARG A 625 28.95 7.03 -4.16
CA ARG A 625 28.63 7.29 -2.75
C ARG A 625 27.13 7.20 -2.49
N ALA A 626 26.72 6.76 -1.30
CA ALA A 626 25.32 6.82 -0.86
C ALA A 626 25.16 7.92 0.18
N VAL A 627 24.35 8.94 -0.09
CA VAL A 627 24.03 10.04 0.83
C VAL A 627 22.53 10.12 0.98
N ALA A 628 21.99 9.84 2.14
CA ALA A 628 20.56 9.93 2.34
C ALA A 628 20.09 11.40 2.44
N GLY A 629 18.80 11.63 2.24
CA GLY A 629 18.19 12.94 2.39
C GLY A 629 17.90 13.28 3.84
N SER A 630 17.97 14.56 4.20
CA SER A 630 17.67 15.04 5.57
C SER A 630 16.18 15.06 5.88
N GLY A 631 15.83 14.84 7.15
CA GLY A 631 14.52 15.21 7.66
C GLY A 631 14.35 16.73 7.68
N ARG A 632 13.12 17.22 7.87
CA ARG A 632 12.86 18.67 8.01
C ARG A 632 12.14 19.03 9.29
N VAL A 633 12.23 20.30 9.65
CA VAL A 633 11.73 20.82 10.91
C VAL A 633 10.20 20.70 10.99
N GLY A 634 9.68 20.41 12.18
CA GLY A 634 8.25 20.47 12.47
C GLY A 634 7.74 21.91 12.53
N GLY A 635 6.48 22.12 12.16
CA GLY A 635 5.83 23.43 12.24
C GLY A 635 5.64 23.90 13.67
N THR A 636 5.54 25.21 13.86
CA THR A 636 5.24 25.83 15.15
C THR A 636 3.77 25.63 15.53
N GLY A 637 3.53 25.39 16.82
CA GLY A 637 2.22 25.28 17.46
C GLY A 637 1.85 26.58 18.17
N THR A 638 1.08 27.46 17.54
CA THR A 638 0.79 28.80 18.08
C THR A 638 -0.05 28.75 19.36
N ASP A 639 -0.93 27.74 19.49
CA ASP A 639 -1.86 27.59 20.62
C ASP A 639 -1.78 26.18 21.27
N GLY A 640 -0.84 25.36 20.82
CA GLY A 640 -0.78 23.93 21.10
C GLY A 640 0.65 23.39 21.04
N ARG A 641 0.79 22.09 20.81
CA ARG A 641 2.12 21.48 20.66
C ARG A 641 2.72 21.82 19.30
N GLY A 642 4.02 22.06 19.24
CA GLY A 642 4.73 22.10 17.97
C GLY A 642 4.80 20.72 17.31
N GLY A 643 5.02 20.69 16.00
CA GLY A 643 5.12 19.45 15.23
C GLY A 643 6.46 18.76 15.45
N ASN A 644 6.52 17.45 15.29
CA ASN A 644 7.78 16.71 15.41
C ASN A 644 8.67 16.97 14.18
N GLY A 645 9.99 16.91 14.37
CA GLY A 645 10.95 16.91 13.28
C GLY A 645 10.91 15.62 12.48
N GLY A 646 11.18 15.70 11.18
CA GLY A 646 11.29 14.53 10.32
C GLY A 646 12.59 13.77 10.56
N ALA A 647 12.56 12.46 10.40
CA ALA A 647 13.75 11.62 10.49
C ALA A 647 14.64 11.77 9.24
N GLY A 648 15.94 11.57 9.40
CA GLY A 648 16.88 11.45 8.29
C GLY A 648 16.74 10.11 7.57
N GLY A 649 17.05 10.08 6.27
CA GLY A 649 17.01 8.84 5.50
C GLY A 649 18.21 7.92 5.78
N ASP A 650 18.05 6.64 5.46
CA ASP A 650 19.11 5.63 5.58
C ASP A 650 20.00 5.58 4.33
N ALA A 651 21.30 5.32 4.51
CA ALA A 651 22.25 5.11 3.43
C ALA A 651 22.86 3.70 3.43
N SER A 652 23.02 3.12 2.23
CA SER A 652 23.61 1.79 2.08
C SER A 652 24.51 1.68 0.85
N ILE A 653 25.72 1.16 1.04
CA ILE A 653 26.58 0.72 -0.07
C ILE A 653 26.84 -0.78 0.06
N THR A 654 26.35 -1.54 -0.92
CA THR A 654 26.49 -3.01 -0.94
C THR A 654 27.67 -3.50 -1.76
N ASN A 655 28.35 -2.62 -2.50
CA ASN A 655 29.55 -2.98 -3.25
C ASN A 655 30.77 -3.09 -2.33
N ALA A 656 31.26 -4.32 -2.15
CA ALA A 656 32.43 -4.63 -1.32
C ALA A 656 33.74 -3.98 -1.80
N SER A 657 33.80 -3.51 -3.04
CA SER A 657 34.98 -2.81 -3.59
C SER A 657 34.89 -1.28 -3.52
N SER A 658 33.74 -0.72 -3.14
CA SER A 658 33.55 0.75 -3.13
C SER A 658 34.42 1.42 -2.06
N THR A 659 35.12 2.49 -2.42
CA THR A 659 35.92 3.31 -1.48
C THR A 659 35.16 4.51 -0.93
N TYR A 660 33.90 4.70 -1.33
CA TYR A 660 33.09 5.84 -0.89
C TYR A 660 32.28 5.51 0.36
N ASP A 661 31.84 6.57 1.04
CA ASP A 661 31.14 6.48 2.31
C ASP A 661 29.63 6.29 2.11
N ALA A 662 29.00 5.50 2.99
CA ALA A 662 27.56 5.52 3.19
C ALA A 662 27.25 6.54 4.29
N VAL A 663 26.50 7.59 3.96
CA VAL A 663 26.18 8.70 4.88
C VAL A 663 24.67 8.77 5.10
N GLY A 664 24.23 8.28 6.25
CA GLY A 664 22.88 8.51 6.75
C GLY A 664 22.67 9.99 7.06
N ALA A 665 21.44 10.47 6.94
CA ALA A 665 21.17 11.89 7.04
C ALA A 665 20.74 12.32 8.43
N ASP A 666 20.89 13.60 8.74
CA ASP A 666 20.42 14.13 10.02
C ASP A 666 18.88 14.14 10.09
N GLY A 667 18.37 13.83 11.29
CA GLY A 667 17.03 14.14 11.71
C GLY A 667 16.90 15.63 12.03
N ALA A 668 15.69 16.17 11.86
CA ALA A 668 15.46 17.60 12.04
C ALA A 668 14.89 17.95 13.42
N ALA A 669 15.01 19.21 13.80
CA ALA A 669 14.44 19.68 15.05
C ALA A 669 12.89 19.62 15.07
N GLY A 670 12.32 19.47 16.26
CA GLY A 670 10.90 19.72 16.48
C GLY A 670 10.54 21.19 16.26
N GLY A 671 9.24 21.46 16.14
CA GLY A 671 8.67 22.81 16.12
C GLY A 671 8.37 23.31 17.53
N VAL A 672 8.49 24.62 17.75
CA VAL A 672 8.15 25.26 19.04
C VAL A 672 6.65 25.21 19.27
N GLY A 673 6.18 25.02 20.50
CA GLY A 673 4.74 25.09 20.82
C GLY A 673 4.42 25.66 22.20
N THR A 674 3.25 26.27 22.36
CA THR A 674 2.86 26.92 23.61
C THR A 674 2.45 25.93 24.70
N THR A 675 1.89 24.76 24.37
CA THR A 675 1.58 23.70 25.36
C THR A 675 2.66 22.61 25.44
N GLY A 676 3.51 22.53 24.42
CA GLY A 676 4.74 21.76 24.44
C GLY A 676 5.51 21.85 23.13
N GLY A 677 6.82 21.64 23.19
CA GLY A 677 7.65 21.51 21.99
C GLY A 677 7.39 20.20 21.26
N GLY A 678 7.62 20.20 19.95
CA GLY A 678 7.71 18.98 19.17
C GLY A 678 9.01 18.23 19.44
N ASP A 679 8.96 16.91 19.28
CA ASP A 679 10.15 16.06 19.40
C ASP A 679 11.06 16.24 18.17
N GLY A 680 12.37 16.08 18.34
CA GLY A 680 13.32 15.99 17.25
C GLY A 680 13.19 14.67 16.49
N GLY A 681 13.50 14.67 15.20
CA GLY A 681 13.52 13.48 14.37
C GLY A 681 14.82 12.70 14.53
N ASP A 682 14.78 11.39 14.32
CA ASP A 682 15.95 10.53 14.43
C ASP A 682 16.91 10.70 13.25
N GLY A 683 18.20 10.48 13.51
CA GLY A 683 19.22 10.41 12.49
C GLY A 683 19.16 9.09 11.70
N GLY A 684 19.41 9.18 10.40
CA GLY A 684 19.42 8.05 9.49
C GLY A 684 20.60 7.11 9.72
N SER A 685 20.37 5.81 9.55
CA SER A 685 21.42 4.79 9.69
C SER A 685 22.28 4.68 8.43
N ALA A 686 23.50 4.18 8.60
CA ALA A 686 24.43 3.88 7.51
C ALA A 686 24.88 2.42 7.53
N THR A 687 24.89 1.77 6.36
CA THR A 687 25.42 0.41 6.18
C THR A 687 26.44 0.37 5.06
N GLN A 688 27.62 -0.18 5.33
CA GLN A 688 28.73 -0.18 4.40
C GLN A 688 29.38 -1.56 4.29
N TYR A 689 29.39 -2.13 3.10
CA TYR A 689 30.09 -3.38 2.78
C TYR A 689 31.48 -3.16 2.16
N GLY A 690 31.77 -1.94 1.70
CA GLY A 690 33.00 -1.58 0.99
C GLY A 690 34.18 -1.15 1.88
N LEU A 691 35.12 -0.44 1.26
CA LEU A 691 36.33 0.11 1.87
C LEU A 691 36.13 1.51 2.46
N GLY A 692 35.13 2.26 2.00
CA GLY A 692 34.75 3.55 2.60
C GLY A 692 34.06 3.41 3.96
N ASN A 693 33.65 4.52 4.55
CA ASN A 693 33.09 4.59 5.91
C ASN A 693 31.56 4.40 5.94
N ALA A 694 31.02 3.99 7.09
CA ALA A 694 29.60 4.12 7.42
C ALA A 694 29.41 5.27 8.41
N VAL A 695 28.66 6.31 8.04
CA VAL A 695 28.42 7.50 8.87
C VAL A 695 26.93 7.64 9.15
N GLY A 696 26.50 7.38 10.38
CA GLY A 696 25.12 7.64 10.81
C GLY A 696 24.83 9.14 10.92
N GLY A 697 23.61 9.55 10.62
CA GLY A 697 23.17 10.94 10.76
C GLY A 697 22.85 11.29 12.21
N ASN A 698 22.90 12.57 12.55
CA ASN A 698 22.61 13.05 13.90
C ASN A 698 21.10 13.12 14.17
N GLY A 699 20.69 12.91 15.42
CA GLY A 699 19.33 13.17 15.87
C GLY A 699 19.04 14.67 15.98
N GLY A 700 17.81 15.05 15.69
CA GLY A 700 17.33 16.42 15.77
C GLY A 700 17.06 16.87 17.20
N ALA A 701 17.17 18.17 17.47
CA ALA A 701 16.83 18.72 18.78
C ALA A 701 15.32 18.72 19.04
N GLY A 702 14.91 18.43 20.26
CA GLY A 702 13.57 18.72 20.74
C GLY A 702 13.37 20.23 20.88
N ALA A 703 12.16 20.69 20.61
CA ALA A 703 11.84 22.11 20.64
C ALA A 703 11.38 22.59 22.01
N ASP A 704 11.44 23.90 22.20
CA ASP A 704 10.93 24.55 23.41
C ASP A 704 9.40 24.58 23.45
N GLY A 705 8.84 24.60 24.67
CA GLY A 705 7.42 24.85 24.91
C GLY A 705 7.08 24.87 26.39
N ALA A 706 5.79 24.86 26.76
CA ALA A 706 5.43 24.74 28.19
C ALA A 706 6.05 23.47 28.79
N ASN A 707 5.93 22.34 28.08
CA ASN A 707 6.85 21.20 28.23
C ASN A 707 7.82 21.18 27.05
N GLY A 708 9.10 20.89 27.26
CA GLY A 708 10.05 20.70 26.17
C GLY A 708 9.80 19.40 25.40
N GLY A 709 10.04 19.43 24.09
CA GLY A 709 10.05 18.24 23.25
C GLY A 709 11.33 17.41 23.44
N ASN A 710 11.28 16.11 23.18
CA ASN A 710 12.44 15.24 23.32
C ASN A 710 13.41 15.41 22.13
N GLY A 711 14.71 15.19 22.36
CA GLY A 711 15.69 15.05 21.28
C GLY A 711 15.52 13.73 20.55
N GLY A 712 15.80 13.71 19.24
CA GLY A 712 15.81 12.52 18.42
C GLY A 712 17.10 11.70 18.59
N ASP A 713 17.04 10.43 18.25
CA ASP A 713 18.16 9.51 18.40
C ASP A 713 19.21 9.68 17.31
N GLY A 714 20.47 9.38 17.61
CA GLY A 714 21.55 9.33 16.64
C GLY A 714 21.47 8.08 15.75
N GLY A 715 21.83 8.23 14.48
CA GLY A 715 21.82 7.17 13.48
C GLY A 715 22.88 6.09 13.75
N VAL A 716 22.51 4.84 13.48
CA VAL A 716 23.39 3.67 13.68
C VAL A 716 24.32 3.48 12.49
N ALA A 717 25.60 3.23 12.75
CA ALA A 717 26.59 2.87 11.73
C ALA A 717 26.94 1.38 11.76
N ARG A 718 26.79 0.69 10.61
CA ARG A 718 27.11 -0.73 10.43
C ARG A 718 28.19 -0.91 9.36
N MET A 719 29.31 -1.48 9.76
CA MET A 719 30.45 -1.74 8.88
C MET A 719 30.70 -3.23 8.71
N TYR A 720 30.73 -3.70 7.47
CA TYR A 720 31.09 -5.07 7.09
C TYR A 720 32.40 -5.15 6.33
N GLY A 721 32.85 -4.05 5.73
CA GLY A 721 34.14 -3.96 5.03
C GLY A 721 35.24 -3.30 5.86
N ALA A 722 36.19 -2.61 5.23
CA ALA A 722 37.44 -2.18 5.86
C ALA A 722 37.46 -0.74 6.40
N GLY A 723 36.47 0.10 6.06
CA GLY A 723 36.40 1.49 6.53
C GLY A 723 35.96 1.62 7.98
N GLN A 724 35.78 2.86 8.43
CA GLN A 724 35.37 3.19 9.79
C GLN A 724 33.83 3.27 9.89
N ALA A 725 33.28 2.87 11.05
CA ALA A 725 31.90 3.19 11.41
C ALA A 725 31.86 4.38 12.38
N ILE A 726 31.06 5.39 12.06
CA ILE A 726 30.89 6.63 12.83
C ILE A 726 29.40 6.78 13.12
N ALA A 727 29.01 6.67 14.39
CA ALA A 727 27.63 6.86 14.80
C ALA A 727 27.21 8.34 14.74
N GLY A 728 25.90 8.56 14.57
CA GLY A 728 25.30 9.87 14.71
C GLY A 728 25.20 10.32 16.16
N ALA A 729 25.38 11.62 16.41
CA ALA A 729 25.14 12.21 17.71
C ALA A 729 23.65 12.26 18.03
N ALA A 730 23.30 12.19 19.31
CA ALA A 730 21.93 12.38 19.79
C ALA A 730 21.49 13.85 19.74
N GLY A 731 20.18 14.05 19.60
CA GLY A 731 19.53 15.34 19.77
C GLY A 731 19.41 15.75 21.24
N VAL A 732 19.50 17.05 21.52
CA VAL A 732 19.20 17.61 22.84
C VAL A 732 17.70 17.76 23.07
N GLY A 733 17.23 17.62 24.31
CA GLY A 733 15.86 17.91 24.69
C GLY A 733 15.58 19.42 24.76
N GLY A 734 14.36 19.82 24.42
CA GLY A 734 13.91 21.20 24.44
C GLY A 734 13.59 21.71 25.85
N THR A 735 13.55 23.04 26.01
CA THR A 735 13.26 23.66 27.30
C THR A 735 11.76 23.71 27.59
N GLY A 736 11.39 23.40 28.83
CA GLY A 736 10.05 23.53 29.39
C GLY A 736 9.91 24.86 30.14
N LEU A 737 9.22 25.82 29.53
CA LEU A 737 9.09 27.19 30.06
C LEU A 737 8.16 27.26 31.29
N ASP A 738 7.16 26.38 31.36
CA ASP A 738 6.12 26.35 32.41
C ASP A 738 5.92 24.96 33.03
N GLY A 739 6.70 23.97 32.59
CA GLY A 739 6.49 22.56 32.91
C GLY A 739 7.79 21.74 32.92
N HIS A 740 7.76 20.57 32.29
CA HIS A 740 8.89 19.65 32.24
C HIS A 740 9.83 19.98 31.08
N GLY A 741 11.15 19.88 31.28
CA GLY A 741 12.09 19.85 30.16
C GLY A 741 11.97 18.56 29.36
N GLY A 742 12.29 18.61 28.06
CA GLY A 742 12.28 17.45 27.19
C GLY A 742 13.49 16.56 27.42
N ASN A 743 13.36 15.26 27.19
CA ASN A 743 14.49 14.33 27.36
C ASN A 743 15.50 14.47 26.21
N GLY A 744 16.76 14.17 26.45
CA GLY A 744 17.75 14.01 25.37
C GLY A 744 17.59 12.67 24.64
N GLY A 745 17.96 12.65 23.36
CA GLY A 745 17.93 11.42 22.54
C GLY A 745 19.06 10.45 22.86
N GLU A 746 18.95 9.22 22.41
CA GLU A 746 20.01 8.22 22.52
C GLU A 746 21.13 8.46 21.49
N GLY A 747 22.37 8.22 21.88
CA GLY A 747 23.50 8.28 20.96
C GLY A 747 23.47 7.13 19.95
N GLY A 748 23.88 7.38 18.72
CA GLY A 748 23.94 6.34 17.69
C GLY A 748 24.88 5.19 18.05
N GLY A 749 24.47 3.97 17.68
CA GLY A 749 25.27 2.76 17.87
C GLY A 749 26.29 2.53 16.75
N VAL A 750 27.36 1.80 17.08
CA VAL A 750 28.37 1.34 16.11
C VAL A 750 28.50 -0.17 16.13
N PHE A 751 28.41 -0.79 14.96
CA PHE A 751 28.57 -2.23 14.76
C PHE A 751 29.61 -2.51 13.69
N VAL A 752 30.80 -2.97 14.09
CA VAL A 752 31.87 -3.37 13.17
C VAL A 752 31.91 -4.89 13.08
N ASN A 753 31.29 -5.42 12.03
CA ASN A 753 31.14 -6.85 11.74
C ASN A 753 32.29 -7.44 10.92
N ASN A 754 33.40 -6.71 10.78
CA ASN A 754 34.61 -7.17 10.11
C ASN A 754 35.66 -7.61 11.13
N SER A 755 35.97 -8.91 11.15
CA SER A 755 36.98 -9.49 12.05
C SER A 755 38.41 -9.04 11.80
N SER A 756 38.67 -8.35 10.68
CA SER A 756 39.98 -7.78 10.35
C SER A 756 40.11 -6.27 10.64
N SER A 757 39.02 -5.60 11.04
CA SER A 757 39.02 -4.16 11.28
C SER A 757 39.92 -3.78 12.46
N MET A 758 40.80 -2.79 12.25
CA MET A 758 41.63 -2.21 13.31
C MET A 758 41.07 -0.91 13.88
N TYR A 759 39.98 -0.39 13.31
CA TYR A 759 39.32 0.82 13.82
C TYR A 759 38.47 0.51 15.04
N ASP A 760 38.48 1.40 16.02
CA ASP A 760 37.62 1.25 17.18
C ASP A 760 36.14 1.50 16.80
N ALA A 761 35.23 0.71 17.39
CA ALA A 761 33.80 0.98 17.38
C ALA A 761 33.48 1.93 18.53
N VAL A 762 33.14 3.20 18.24
CA VAL A 762 32.83 4.20 19.27
C VAL A 762 31.37 4.63 19.16
N GLY A 763 30.55 4.27 20.12
CA GLY A 763 29.17 4.74 20.23
C GLY A 763 29.12 6.24 20.52
N ALA A 764 28.12 6.94 19.99
CA ALA A 764 27.99 8.37 20.22
C ALA A 764 27.43 8.66 21.62
N ASN A 765 27.66 9.87 22.14
CA ASN A 765 27.11 10.26 23.44
C ASN A 765 25.59 10.50 23.36
N GLY A 766 24.91 10.26 24.46
CA GLY A 766 23.50 10.62 24.63
C GLY A 766 23.29 12.13 24.71
N GLY A 767 22.09 12.56 24.32
CA GLY A 767 21.71 13.97 24.27
C GLY A 767 21.47 14.52 25.67
N ALA A 768 21.74 15.81 25.89
CA ALA A 768 21.37 16.45 27.14
C ALA A 768 19.85 16.62 27.25
N GLY A 769 19.30 16.44 28.45
CA GLY A 769 17.93 16.82 28.77
C GLY A 769 17.77 18.33 28.82
N GLY A 770 16.60 18.83 28.40
CA GLY A 770 16.27 20.24 28.41
C GLY A 770 15.90 20.75 29.80
N ALA A 771 16.09 22.05 30.05
CA ALA A 771 15.71 22.66 31.32
C ALA A 771 14.18 22.66 31.52
N GLY A 772 13.68 22.66 32.76
CA GLY A 772 12.25 22.76 33.05
C GLY A 772 11.96 23.53 34.35
N THR A 773 10.75 24.05 34.54
CA THR A 773 10.38 24.73 35.79
C THR A 773 9.86 23.76 36.86
N ILE A 774 9.17 22.68 36.46
CA ILE A 774 8.65 21.62 37.36
C ILE A 774 9.64 20.48 37.51
N LYS A 775 10.15 19.96 36.38
CA LYS A 775 11.21 18.94 36.35
C LYS A 775 12.09 19.21 35.13
N GLY A 776 13.40 19.12 35.26
CA GLY A 776 14.27 19.13 34.09
C GLY A 776 14.24 17.79 33.35
N GLY A 777 14.41 17.82 32.03
CA GLY A 777 14.39 16.62 31.19
C GLY A 777 15.51 15.64 31.55
N ASP A 778 15.27 14.37 31.34
CA ASP A 778 16.29 13.34 31.59
C ASP A 778 17.29 13.33 30.42
N GLY A 779 18.56 13.07 30.71
CA GLY A 779 19.59 12.90 29.69
C GLY A 779 19.43 11.57 28.95
N GLY A 780 19.75 11.56 27.66
CA GLY A 780 19.65 10.39 26.80
C GLY A 780 20.77 9.37 27.05
N ALA A 781 20.55 8.13 26.65
CA ALA A 781 21.54 7.08 26.81
C ALA A 781 22.69 7.21 25.80
N GLY A 782 23.89 6.77 26.17
CA GLY A 782 25.01 6.64 25.26
C GLY A 782 24.84 5.47 24.29
N GLY A 783 25.35 5.65 23.08
CA GLY A 783 25.27 4.68 21.99
C GLY A 783 26.07 3.42 22.27
N HIS A 784 25.53 2.30 21.79
CA HIS A 784 26.15 0.98 21.98
C HIS A 784 27.27 0.74 20.97
N ALA A 785 28.31 0.02 21.38
CA ALA A 785 29.42 -0.37 20.51
C ALA A 785 29.62 -1.88 20.46
N ALA A 786 29.74 -2.43 19.26
CA ALA A 786 30.08 -3.83 19.03
C ALA A 786 31.22 -3.95 18.01
N HIS A 787 32.26 -4.71 18.36
CA HIS A 787 33.43 -4.91 17.52
C HIS A 787 33.81 -6.40 17.43
N TYR A 788 33.98 -6.92 16.20
CA TYR A 788 34.34 -8.32 15.94
C TYR A 788 35.81 -8.53 15.57
N GLY A 789 36.56 -7.46 15.31
CA GLY A 789 37.99 -7.48 14.95
C GLY A 789 38.93 -6.98 16.06
N PRO A 790 40.22 -6.72 15.75
CA PRO A 790 41.21 -6.30 16.74
C PRO A 790 41.02 -4.90 17.34
N GLY A 791 40.24 -4.01 16.71
CA GLY A 791 39.85 -2.72 17.30
C GLY A 791 39.04 -2.86 18.59
N SER A 792 38.98 -1.80 19.40
CA SER A 792 38.23 -1.75 20.66
C SER A 792 36.75 -1.41 20.43
N ALA A 793 35.87 -1.83 21.34
CA ALA A 793 34.49 -1.38 21.41
C ALA A 793 34.36 -0.39 22.57
N ILE A 794 33.87 0.82 22.31
CA ILE A 794 33.74 1.90 23.29
C ILE A 794 32.31 2.42 23.27
N GLY A 795 31.55 2.19 24.33
CA GLY A 795 30.21 2.73 24.47
C GLY A 795 30.23 4.25 24.67
N GLY A 796 29.23 4.94 24.14
CA GLY A 796 29.10 6.39 24.31
C GLY A 796 28.74 6.77 25.75
N ALA A 797 29.09 7.98 26.19
CA ALA A 797 28.66 8.46 27.50
C ALA A 797 27.16 8.79 27.51
N GLY A 798 26.52 8.70 28.68
CA GLY A 798 25.18 9.24 28.86
C GLY A 798 25.14 10.76 28.71
N GLY A 799 23.98 11.31 28.37
CA GLY A 799 23.73 12.74 28.35
C GLY A 799 23.40 13.29 29.73
N THR A 800 23.76 14.54 30.03
CA THR A 800 23.38 15.17 31.32
C THR A 800 21.88 15.42 31.39
N GLY A 801 21.29 15.35 32.59
CA GLY A 801 19.93 15.85 32.79
C GLY A 801 19.82 17.37 32.56
N GLY A 802 18.59 17.87 32.48
CA GLY A 802 18.30 19.29 32.42
C GLY A 802 18.05 19.88 33.81
N GLY A 803 18.46 21.13 34.05
CA GLY A 803 18.24 21.79 35.34
C GLY A 803 16.77 22.16 35.60
N ALA A 804 16.44 22.43 36.86
CA ALA A 804 15.14 22.98 37.25
C ALA A 804 15.21 24.24 38.14
N LEU A 805 14.15 25.05 38.12
CA LEU A 805 14.01 26.20 39.01
C LEU A 805 13.92 25.79 40.49
N PRO A 806 14.18 26.72 41.44
CA PRO A 806 14.03 26.45 42.87
C PRO A 806 12.60 25.98 43.20
N GLY A 807 12.47 24.71 43.58
CA GLY A 807 11.19 24.05 43.90
C GLY A 807 10.80 22.90 42.95
N GLY A 808 11.38 22.81 41.76
CA GLY A 808 11.22 21.69 40.83
C GLY A 808 12.22 20.56 41.08
N THR A 809 12.15 19.45 40.34
CA THR A 809 13.13 18.35 40.44
C THR A 809 14.16 18.44 39.31
N GLY A 810 15.45 18.27 39.62
CA GLY A 810 16.50 18.20 38.60
C GLY A 810 16.28 17.01 37.67
N GLY A 811 16.72 17.13 36.41
CA GLY A 811 16.67 16.04 35.44
C GLY A 811 17.71 14.96 35.76
N ASN A 812 17.35 13.70 35.51
CA ASN A 812 18.25 12.58 35.72
C ASN A 812 19.34 12.55 34.64
N GLY A 813 20.53 12.08 34.99
CA GLY A 813 21.58 11.78 34.02
C GLY A 813 21.25 10.52 33.22
N GLY A 814 21.65 10.50 31.95
CA GLY A 814 21.50 9.38 31.05
C GLY A 814 22.51 8.26 31.35
N ASN A 815 22.13 7.04 30.97
CA ASN A 815 22.99 5.87 31.13
C ASN A 815 24.12 5.88 30.10
N GLY A 816 25.28 5.35 30.46
CA GLY A 816 26.35 5.07 29.52
C GLY A 816 26.04 3.89 28.59
N GLY A 817 26.57 3.94 27.38
CA GLY A 817 26.40 2.92 26.36
C GLY A 817 27.17 1.64 26.67
N SER A 818 26.58 0.51 26.31
CA SER A 818 27.21 -0.81 26.45
C SER A 818 28.27 -1.04 25.37
N ALA A 819 29.31 -1.79 25.70
CA ALA A 819 30.37 -2.17 24.78
C ALA A 819 30.57 -3.69 24.74
N THR A 820 30.64 -4.26 23.54
CA THR A 820 30.92 -5.69 23.33
C THR A 820 32.07 -5.88 22.35
N ASN A 821 33.13 -6.57 22.78
CA ASN A 821 34.24 -6.95 21.92
C ASN A 821 34.38 -8.48 21.83
N VAL A 822 34.43 -8.99 20.61
CA VAL A 822 34.64 -10.42 20.32
C VAL A 822 36.07 -10.69 19.84
N GLY A 823 36.79 -9.65 19.43
CA GLY A 823 38.17 -9.73 18.96
C GLY A 823 39.21 -9.51 20.06
N THR A 824 40.40 -9.03 19.67
CA THR A 824 41.52 -8.85 20.61
C THR A 824 41.53 -7.48 21.29
N GLY A 825 40.71 -6.54 20.83
CA GLY A 825 40.61 -5.20 21.42
C GLY A 825 39.78 -5.20 22.70
N ASP A 826 39.80 -4.07 23.40
CA ASP A 826 39.12 -3.91 24.67
C ASP A 826 37.62 -3.64 24.48
N ALA A 827 36.82 -3.91 25.51
CA ALA A 827 35.44 -3.47 25.63
C ALA A 827 35.37 -2.40 26.73
N ILE A 828 35.00 -1.17 26.39
CA ILE A 828 34.98 -0.02 27.29
C ILE A 828 33.55 0.51 27.37
N GLY A 829 32.84 0.30 28.47
CA GLY A 829 31.50 0.84 28.68
C GLY A 829 31.53 2.36 28.84
N GLY A 830 30.52 3.05 28.33
CA GLY A 830 30.42 4.50 28.47
C GLY A 830 30.07 4.93 29.89
N ALA A 831 30.52 6.11 30.33
CA ALA A 831 30.17 6.62 31.66
C ALA A 831 28.69 7.02 31.76
N GLY A 832 28.07 6.82 32.92
CA GLY A 832 26.79 7.42 33.25
C GLY A 832 26.95 8.91 33.51
N ALA A 833 25.98 9.70 33.08
CA ALA A 833 26.03 11.14 33.26
C ALA A 833 25.48 11.59 34.62
N ALA A 834 25.89 12.77 35.07
CA ALA A 834 25.38 13.33 36.30
C ALA A 834 23.91 13.76 36.18
N GLY A 835 23.16 13.56 37.26
CA GLY A 835 21.92 14.26 37.50
C GLY A 835 22.18 15.74 37.77
N THR A 836 21.19 16.58 37.51
CA THR A 836 21.37 18.04 37.63
C THR A 836 20.66 18.63 38.84
N THR A 837 20.97 19.90 39.08
CA THR A 837 20.48 20.64 40.23
C THR A 837 19.00 21.01 40.09
N GLY A 838 18.27 20.90 41.18
CA GLY A 838 16.87 21.36 41.29
C GLY A 838 16.50 21.69 42.73
N GLY A 839 15.22 21.89 42.99
CA GLY A 839 14.67 21.89 44.35
C GLY A 839 14.95 20.55 45.04
N THR A 840 14.61 19.43 44.41
CA THR A 840 15.28 18.14 44.66
C THR A 840 16.30 17.88 43.55
N GLY A 841 17.42 17.26 43.87
CA GLY A 841 18.43 16.88 42.87
C GLY A 841 17.93 15.75 41.96
N GLY A 842 18.36 15.76 40.70
CA GLY A 842 18.13 14.65 39.78
C GLY A 842 19.11 13.50 40.01
N ASN A 843 18.72 12.27 39.69
CA ASN A 843 19.58 11.11 39.91
C ASN A 843 20.69 11.00 38.86
N GLY A 844 21.83 10.42 39.22
CA GLY A 844 22.89 10.07 38.27
C GLY A 844 22.53 8.85 37.41
N GLY A 845 23.01 8.86 36.16
CA GLY A 845 22.83 7.75 35.22
C GLY A 845 23.76 6.58 35.52
N ALA A 846 23.36 5.37 35.16
CA ALA A 846 24.20 4.18 35.33
C ALA A 846 25.36 4.17 34.33
N GLY A 847 26.49 3.61 34.73
CA GLY A 847 27.61 3.31 33.84
C GLY A 847 27.29 2.16 32.88
N GLY A 848 27.80 2.25 31.66
CA GLY A 848 27.63 1.26 30.62
C GLY A 848 28.38 -0.04 30.92
N ALA A 849 27.77 -1.17 30.58
CA ALA A 849 28.40 -2.47 30.72
C ALA A 849 29.51 -2.69 29.68
N ALA A 850 30.50 -3.50 30.04
CA ALA A 850 31.57 -3.93 29.15
C ALA A 850 31.63 -5.46 29.10
N SER A 851 31.60 -6.03 27.89
CA SER A 851 31.68 -7.47 27.67
C SER A 851 32.77 -7.82 26.66
N SER A 852 33.74 -8.63 27.08
CA SER A 852 34.76 -9.21 26.22
C SER A 852 34.58 -10.72 26.14
N THR A 853 34.29 -11.20 24.93
CA THR A 853 34.27 -12.64 24.60
C THR A 853 35.53 -13.06 23.84
N GLY A 854 36.40 -12.09 23.52
CA GLY A 854 37.69 -12.29 22.89
C GLY A 854 38.86 -12.24 23.88
N ALA A 855 39.95 -11.56 23.53
CA ALA A 855 41.17 -11.51 24.35
C ALA A 855 41.41 -10.19 25.09
N GLY A 856 40.66 -9.13 24.76
CA GLY A 856 40.80 -7.82 25.40
C GLY A 856 40.11 -7.72 26.76
N ILE A 857 40.38 -6.62 27.45
CA ILE A 857 39.90 -6.31 28.81
C ILE A 857 38.47 -5.74 28.74
N ALA A 858 37.66 -6.00 29.77
CA ALA A 858 36.35 -5.37 29.96
C ALA A 858 36.46 -4.26 31.02
N THR A 859 36.35 -3.00 30.59
CA THR A 859 36.36 -1.81 31.44
C THR A 859 35.01 -1.09 31.34
N PRO A 860 34.05 -1.35 32.25
CA PRO A 860 32.76 -0.70 32.24
C PRO A 860 32.84 0.77 32.64
N GLY A 861 31.77 1.50 32.36
CA GLY A 861 31.69 2.91 32.71
C GLY A 861 31.34 3.15 34.17
N VAL A 862 31.80 4.27 34.73
CA VAL A 862 31.45 4.71 36.08
C VAL A 862 30.00 5.20 36.15
N GLY A 863 29.38 5.07 37.32
CA GLY A 863 28.07 5.67 37.60
C GLY A 863 28.16 7.20 37.70
N GLY A 864 27.14 7.90 37.20
CA GLY A 864 27.03 9.34 37.27
C GLY A 864 26.69 9.84 38.68
N ALA A 865 27.15 11.03 39.04
CA ALA A 865 26.82 11.63 40.33
C ALA A 865 25.35 12.07 40.40
N GLY A 866 24.78 12.04 41.61
CA GLY A 866 23.50 12.66 41.90
C GLY A 866 23.59 14.19 41.90
N GLY A 867 22.51 14.85 41.48
CA GLY A 867 22.40 16.30 41.43
C GLY A 867 22.13 16.93 42.79
N THR A 868 22.38 18.23 42.92
CA THR A 868 22.15 18.94 44.19
C THR A 868 20.68 19.35 44.38
N GLY A 869 20.17 19.18 45.60
CA GLY A 869 18.84 19.60 46.04
C GLY A 869 18.88 20.91 46.82
N THR A 870 18.50 22.01 46.17
CA THR A 870 18.61 23.37 46.74
C THR A 870 17.61 23.68 47.85
N VAL A 871 16.51 22.92 47.94
CA VAL A 871 15.52 23.06 49.03
C VAL A 871 15.00 21.71 49.56
N GLY A 872 15.22 20.62 48.82
CA GLY A 872 14.80 19.26 49.13
C GLY A 872 15.99 18.29 49.21
N ARG A 873 15.74 17.01 48.94
CA ARG A 873 16.79 15.97 48.96
C ARG A 873 17.72 16.08 47.75
N GLY A 874 18.99 15.76 47.91
CA GLY A 874 19.90 15.54 46.78
C GLY A 874 19.50 14.29 45.98
N GLY A 875 19.93 14.22 44.72
CA GLY A 875 19.66 13.08 43.85
C GLY A 875 20.55 11.89 44.19
N ASP A 876 20.09 10.68 43.92
CA ASP A 876 20.88 9.48 44.16
C ASP A 876 21.95 9.31 43.07
N GLY A 877 23.10 8.72 43.42
CA GLY A 877 24.16 8.39 42.48
C GLY A 877 23.82 7.18 41.62
N GLY A 878 24.29 7.17 40.37
CA GLY A 878 24.08 6.08 39.42
C GLY A 878 24.92 4.85 39.74
N ALA A 879 24.46 3.67 39.34
CA ALA A 879 25.25 2.44 39.51
C ALA A 879 26.48 2.43 38.57
N GLY A 880 27.57 1.80 39.00
CA GLY A 880 28.70 1.47 38.13
C GLY A 880 28.36 0.35 37.15
N GLY A 881 28.95 0.40 35.95
CA GLY A 881 28.73 -0.62 34.94
C GLY A 881 29.38 -1.96 35.27
N ALA A 882 28.81 -3.04 34.76
CA ALA A 882 29.32 -4.39 34.96
C ALA A 882 30.40 -4.78 33.94
N ALA A 883 31.43 -5.48 34.39
CA ALA A 883 32.50 -6.05 33.57
C ALA A 883 32.29 -7.56 33.39
N SER A 884 32.40 -8.05 32.15
CA SER A 884 32.29 -9.48 31.86
C SER A 884 33.36 -9.94 30.87
N VAL A 885 34.20 -10.89 31.29
CA VAL A 885 35.19 -11.58 30.45
C VAL A 885 34.88 -13.06 30.45
N THR A 886 34.34 -13.56 29.33
CA THR A 886 33.75 -14.91 29.23
C THR A 886 34.50 -15.86 28.30
N ASN A 887 35.60 -15.40 27.68
CA ASN A 887 36.46 -16.29 26.91
C ASN A 887 37.14 -17.30 27.84
N TYR A 888 36.89 -18.58 27.58
CA TYR A 888 37.38 -19.71 28.36
C TYR A 888 38.91 -19.70 28.59
N PHE A 889 39.67 -19.12 27.64
CA PHE A 889 41.14 -19.05 27.69
C PHE A 889 41.69 -17.67 28.06
N SER A 890 40.84 -16.66 28.28
CA SER A 890 41.32 -15.30 28.55
C SER A 890 41.81 -15.13 29.97
N THR A 891 43.02 -14.60 30.10
CA THR A 891 43.66 -14.17 31.35
C THR A 891 43.41 -12.69 31.65
N ALA A 892 42.58 -12.01 30.87
CA ALA A 892 42.25 -10.61 31.09
C ALA A 892 41.41 -10.46 32.37
N ASP A 893 41.71 -9.40 33.13
CA ASP A 893 40.96 -9.06 34.32
C ASP A 893 39.60 -8.44 33.94
N ALA A 894 38.58 -8.70 34.75
CA ALA A 894 37.30 -8.00 34.69
C ALA A 894 37.24 -7.05 35.90
N VAL A 895 37.17 -5.75 35.64
CA VAL A 895 37.13 -4.73 36.70
C VAL A 895 35.80 -4.00 36.65
N GLY A 896 34.91 -4.22 37.61
CA GLY A 896 33.65 -3.49 37.74
C GLY A 896 33.90 -2.01 38.05
N ALA A 897 33.03 -1.13 37.57
CA ALA A 897 33.22 0.31 37.76
C ALA A 897 32.61 0.80 39.07
N SER A 898 33.11 1.90 39.62
CA SER A 898 32.51 2.48 40.83
C SER A 898 31.10 3.04 40.56
N GLY A 899 30.26 3.03 41.61
CA GLY A 899 29.04 3.83 41.63
C GLY A 899 29.33 5.34 41.58
N GLY A 900 28.29 6.13 41.33
CA GLY A 900 28.33 7.58 41.39
C GLY A 900 28.00 8.09 42.79
N VAL A 901 28.59 9.21 43.20
CA VAL A 901 28.32 9.82 44.51
C VAL A 901 26.88 10.33 44.61
N GLY A 902 26.28 10.22 45.79
CA GLY A 902 24.99 10.84 46.10
C GLY A 902 25.09 12.37 46.13
N GLY A 903 24.05 13.05 45.66
CA GLY A 903 23.99 14.50 45.61
C GLY A 903 23.70 15.12 46.97
N ASP A 904 24.20 16.33 47.20
CA ASP A 904 23.89 17.10 48.41
C ASP A 904 22.45 17.63 48.38
N GLY A 905 21.80 17.77 49.54
CA GLY A 905 20.46 18.36 49.63
C GLY A 905 20.17 19.05 50.96
N VAL A 906 19.24 20.01 50.97
CA VAL A 906 18.86 20.72 52.20
C VAL A 906 18.11 19.82 53.18
N THR A 907 17.10 19.06 52.73
CA THR A 907 16.32 18.17 53.62
C THR A 907 16.98 16.81 53.82
N GLY A 908 17.84 16.39 52.90
CA GLY A 908 18.64 15.19 53.04
C GLY A 908 19.59 14.97 51.87
N GLY A 909 20.66 14.22 52.09
CA GLY A 909 21.54 13.76 51.02
C GLY A 909 20.90 12.67 50.17
N GLY A 910 21.30 12.58 48.91
CA GLY A 910 21.02 11.45 48.03
C GLY A 910 21.89 10.24 48.36
N ASP A 911 21.44 9.04 48.01
CA ASP A 911 22.18 7.82 48.28
C ASP A 911 23.33 7.66 47.27
N GLY A 912 24.41 7.02 47.67
CA GLY A 912 25.51 6.62 46.80
C GLY A 912 25.12 5.48 45.88
N GLY A 913 25.65 5.51 44.66
CA GLY A 913 25.44 4.47 43.67
C GLY A 913 26.16 3.17 44.02
N ARG A 914 25.55 2.04 43.65
CA ARG A 914 26.16 0.71 43.79
C ARG A 914 27.35 0.55 42.83
N GLY A 915 28.39 -0.16 43.28
CA GLY A 915 29.51 -0.59 42.43
C GLY A 915 29.15 -1.69 41.44
N GLY A 916 29.81 -1.68 40.29
CA GLY A 916 29.56 -2.60 39.18
C GLY A 916 30.06 -4.02 39.46
N ASP A 917 29.30 -5.01 39.01
CA ASP A 917 29.70 -6.41 39.12
C ASP A 917 30.86 -6.74 38.17
N ALA A 918 31.67 -7.73 38.53
CA ALA A 918 32.77 -8.23 37.72
C ALA A 918 32.70 -9.75 37.58
N THR A 919 32.71 -10.24 36.34
CA THR A 919 32.81 -11.68 36.04
C THR A 919 34.01 -11.94 35.15
N ALA A 920 34.94 -12.78 35.61
CA ALA A 920 36.10 -13.21 34.84
C ALA A 920 36.14 -14.73 34.67
N THR A 921 37.04 -15.19 33.80
CA THR A 921 37.26 -16.62 33.53
C THR A 921 38.57 -17.08 34.18
N LEU A 922 39.73 -16.79 33.58
CA LEU A 922 41.05 -17.13 34.15
C LEU A 922 41.80 -15.92 34.71
N GLY A 923 41.41 -14.69 34.34
CA GLY A 923 41.90 -13.44 34.96
C GLY A 923 41.19 -13.13 36.28
N ASN A 924 41.61 -12.06 36.94
CA ASN A 924 41.02 -11.60 38.21
C ASN A 924 39.65 -10.95 37.97
N ALA A 925 38.71 -11.16 38.89
CA ALA A 925 37.45 -10.43 38.95
C ALA A 925 37.51 -9.44 40.11
N VAL A 926 37.56 -8.14 39.82
CA VAL A 926 37.58 -7.08 40.83
C VAL A 926 36.30 -6.27 40.65
N ALA A 927 35.36 -6.39 41.58
CA ALA A 927 34.13 -5.64 41.47
C ALA A 927 34.30 -4.18 41.88
N GLY A 928 33.44 -3.32 41.36
CA GLY A 928 33.50 -1.89 41.60
C GLY A 928 33.03 -1.53 43.00
N ASN A 929 33.55 -0.43 43.53
CA ASN A 929 33.16 0.07 44.84
C ASN A 929 31.83 0.82 44.79
N GLY A 930 31.05 0.70 45.86
CA GLY A 930 29.94 1.58 46.15
C GLY A 930 30.44 2.99 46.43
N ALA A 931 29.63 3.98 46.10
CA ALA A 931 29.99 5.39 46.27
C ALA A 931 29.38 5.99 47.53
N ALA A 932 29.93 7.12 47.98
CA ALA A 932 29.47 7.80 49.17
C ALA A 932 28.07 8.42 49.00
N GLY A 933 27.30 8.46 50.08
CA GLY A 933 26.06 9.22 50.19
C GLY A 933 26.30 10.73 50.30
N GLY A 934 25.31 11.52 49.87
CA GLY A 934 25.36 12.97 49.87
C GLY A 934 25.13 13.60 51.24
N THR A 935 25.43 14.89 51.36
CA THR A 935 25.24 15.66 52.60
C THR A 935 23.83 16.26 52.66
N GLY A 936 23.25 16.40 53.86
CA GLY A 936 22.00 17.13 54.04
C GLY A 936 21.51 17.21 55.47
N ALA A 937 20.25 17.63 55.73
CA ALA A 937 19.73 17.62 57.11
C ALA A 937 19.77 16.20 57.69
N THR A 938 19.34 15.19 56.94
CA THR A 938 19.74 13.78 57.11
C THR A 938 20.77 13.40 56.06
N GLY A 939 21.80 12.62 56.41
CA GLY A 939 22.76 12.10 55.43
C GLY A 939 22.13 11.07 54.50
N GLY A 940 22.58 11.00 53.25
CA GLY A 940 22.21 9.92 52.33
C GLY A 940 23.01 8.64 52.61
N ASN A 941 22.50 7.47 52.26
CA ASN A 941 23.21 6.21 52.50
C ASN A 941 24.36 6.01 51.51
N GLY A 942 25.39 5.28 51.91
CA GLY A 942 26.44 4.81 51.00
C GLY A 942 25.94 3.68 50.10
N GLY A 943 26.48 3.59 48.90
CA GLY A 943 26.14 2.55 47.94
C GLY A 943 26.79 1.21 48.27
N ASP A 944 26.16 0.10 47.90
CA ASP A 944 26.77 -1.23 48.06
C ASP A 944 27.96 -1.42 47.10
N GLY A 945 28.94 -2.23 47.49
CA GLY A 945 29.97 -2.75 46.60
C GLY A 945 29.44 -3.80 45.61
N GLY A 946 30.07 -3.88 44.45
CA GLY A 946 29.73 -4.84 43.41
C GLY A 946 30.16 -6.26 43.73
N LYS A 947 29.57 -7.24 43.05
CA LYS A 947 29.91 -8.66 43.22
C LYS A 947 30.99 -9.11 42.25
N ALA A 948 31.91 -9.93 42.72
CA ALA A 948 32.96 -10.54 41.90
C ALA A 948 32.72 -12.05 41.72
N ALA A 949 32.86 -12.54 40.50
CA ALA A 949 32.66 -13.95 40.17
C ALA A 949 33.73 -14.49 39.21
N LEU A 950 34.22 -15.70 39.49
CA LEU A 950 35.02 -16.50 38.56
C LEU A 950 34.18 -17.63 37.99
N SER A 951 34.02 -17.64 36.68
CA SER A 951 33.13 -18.57 35.96
C SER A 951 33.78 -19.90 35.57
N ASN A 952 35.11 -19.98 35.55
CA ASN A 952 35.85 -21.21 35.19
C ASN A 952 36.22 -22.01 36.43
N THR A 953 35.84 -23.29 36.45
CA THR A 953 36.09 -24.21 37.57
C THR A 953 37.56 -24.47 37.87
N ASN A 954 38.45 -24.17 36.92
CA ASN A 954 39.90 -24.38 37.05
C ASN A 954 40.66 -23.09 37.35
N SER A 955 39.97 -21.96 37.55
CA SER A 955 40.62 -20.68 37.82
C SER A 955 41.28 -20.68 39.20
N THR A 956 42.50 -20.13 39.27
CA THR A 956 43.22 -19.85 40.52
C THR A 956 43.34 -18.35 40.76
N ALA A 957 42.63 -17.52 39.99
CA ALA A 957 42.69 -16.07 40.06
C ALA A 957 42.02 -15.53 41.33
N ASN A 958 42.14 -14.23 41.55
CA ASN A 958 41.49 -13.55 42.65
C ASN A 958 40.07 -13.11 42.24
N ALA A 959 39.10 -13.31 43.12
CA ALA A 959 37.81 -12.62 43.07
C ALA A 959 37.70 -11.69 44.28
N THR A 960 37.58 -10.39 44.04
CA THR A 960 37.51 -9.37 45.08
C THR A 960 36.20 -8.60 44.94
N GLY A 961 35.29 -8.78 45.89
CA GLY A 961 34.08 -7.98 45.98
C GLY A 961 34.42 -6.52 46.24
N GLY A 962 33.59 -5.61 45.73
CA GLY A 962 33.84 -4.17 45.86
C GLY A 962 33.55 -3.67 47.27
N ASP A 963 34.21 -2.60 47.69
CA ASP A 963 33.94 -1.99 48.99
C ASP A 963 32.59 -1.27 48.98
N GLY A 964 31.91 -1.24 50.12
CA GLY A 964 30.74 -0.40 50.35
C GLY A 964 31.13 1.08 50.48
N GLY A 965 30.26 1.96 50.00
CA GLY A 965 30.46 3.41 50.09
C GLY A 965 30.13 3.96 51.47
N ASP A 966 30.74 5.09 51.81
CA ASP A 966 30.50 5.76 53.09
C ASP A 966 29.12 6.43 53.16
N GLY A 967 28.50 6.42 54.34
CA GLY A 967 27.29 7.19 54.62
C GLY A 967 27.54 8.70 54.59
N GLY A 968 26.57 9.45 54.08
CA GLY A 968 26.61 10.89 53.96
C GLY A 968 26.41 11.63 55.29
N THR A 969 26.77 12.91 55.33
CA THR A 969 26.72 13.71 56.57
C THR A 969 25.33 14.31 56.81
N GLY A 970 24.77 14.08 58.00
CA GLY A 970 23.60 14.74 58.55
C GLY A 970 23.97 16.01 59.32
N THR A 971 23.64 17.17 58.76
CA THR A 971 23.99 18.49 59.31
C THR A 971 23.07 18.93 60.46
N ALA A 972 21.85 18.37 60.54
CA ALA A 972 20.85 18.71 61.55
C ALA A 972 20.08 17.50 62.12
N GLY A 973 20.28 16.31 61.54
CA GLY A 973 19.60 15.06 61.86
C GLY A 973 20.56 13.87 61.78
N ALA A 974 20.03 12.68 61.49
CA ALA A 974 20.84 11.46 61.45
C ALA A 974 21.85 11.47 60.29
N GLY A 975 23.03 10.88 60.51
CA GLY A 975 23.95 10.55 59.42
C GLY A 975 23.41 9.38 58.59
N GLY A 976 23.87 9.23 57.35
CA GLY A 976 23.49 8.11 56.49
C GLY A 976 24.19 6.82 56.88
N ASP A 977 23.59 5.68 56.55
CA ASP A 977 24.20 4.36 56.75
C ASP A 977 25.31 4.12 55.71
N GLY A 978 26.36 3.39 56.08
CA GLY A 978 27.37 2.90 55.14
C GLY A 978 26.83 1.75 54.30
N GLY A 979 27.26 1.68 53.03
CA GLY A 979 26.87 0.63 52.11
C GLY A 979 27.57 -0.69 52.43
N ASN A 980 26.97 -1.82 52.02
CA ASN A 980 27.57 -3.12 52.29
C ASN A 980 28.69 -3.43 51.29
N GLY A 981 29.71 -4.17 51.73
CA GLY A 981 30.72 -4.76 50.87
C GLY A 981 30.15 -5.84 49.96
N GLY A 982 30.72 -5.96 48.77
CA GLY A 982 30.31 -6.91 47.76
C GLY A 982 30.83 -8.31 48.02
N ASN A 983 30.07 -9.32 47.56
CA ASN A 983 30.46 -10.72 47.71
C ASN A 983 31.45 -11.14 46.61
N ALA A 984 32.32 -12.09 46.94
CA ALA A 984 33.15 -12.81 45.98
C ALA A 984 32.65 -14.25 45.83
N SER A 985 32.84 -14.84 44.65
CA SER A 985 32.48 -16.24 44.39
C SER A 985 33.38 -16.87 43.33
N GLY A 986 33.67 -18.15 43.47
CA GLY A 986 34.53 -18.87 42.53
C GLY A 986 34.74 -20.34 42.90
N PRO A 987 35.54 -21.08 42.12
CA PRO A 987 35.80 -22.48 42.37
C PRO A 987 36.69 -22.72 43.61
N VAL A 988 36.67 -23.96 44.09
CA VAL A 988 37.55 -24.43 45.18
C VAL A 988 39.01 -24.29 44.74
N GLY A 989 39.76 -23.41 45.41
CA GLY A 989 41.17 -23.12 45.11
C GLY A 989 41.42 -21.71 44.56
N ALA A 990 40.38 -20.95 44.22
CA ALA A 990 40.48 -19.52 43.95
C ALA A 990 40.66 -18.72 45.26
N ASN A 991 41.24 -17.52 45.15
CA ASN A 991 41.39 -16.60 46.27
C ASN A 991 40.22 -15.63 46.28
N LEU A 992 39.30 -15.82 47.23
CA LEU A 992 38.04 -15.07 47.32
C LEU A 992 38.12 -14.09 48.50
N SER A 993 37.90 -12.81 48.24
CA SER A 993 37.83 -11.76 49.25
C SER A 993 36.54 -10.99 49.06
N GLY A 994 35.68 -10.96 50.08
CA GLY A 994 34.60 -9.98 50.13
C GLY A 994 35.15 -8.57 50.23
N GLY A 995 34.36 -7.58 49.82
CA GLY A 995 34.67 -6.17 50.03
C GLY A 995 34.36 -5.73 51.46
N SER A 996 34.98 -4.64 51.89
CA SER A 996 34.70 -4.06 53.20
C SER A 996 33.38 -3.28 53.22
N GLY A 997 32.71 -3.23 54.37
CA GLY A 997 31.57 -2.34 54.58
C GLY A 997 31.97 -0.87 54.68
N GLY A 998 31.12 0.02 54.17
CA GLY A 998 31.36 1.46 54.21
C GLY A 998 31.21 2.06 55.61
N ALA A 999 31.86 3.20 55.84
CA ALA A 999 31.78 3.90 57.12
C ALA A 999 30.40 4.54 57.34
N ALA A 1000 30.01 4.69 58.62
CA ALA A 1000 28.81 5.43 59.00
C ALA A 1000 28.96 6.94 58.75
N GLY A 1001 27.90 7.56 58.26
CA GLY A 1001 27.81 9.01 58.12
C GLY A 1001 27.75 9.74 59.47
N SER A 1002 28.38 10.91 59.53
CA SER A 1002 28.33 11.78 60.71
C SER A 1002 26.94 12.42 60.87
N GLY A 1003 26.41 12.50 62.10
CA GLY A 1003 25.12 13.12 62.42
C GLY A 1003 24.65 12.81 63.85
N THR A 1004 23.44 13.21 64.22
CA THR A 1004 22.85 12.93 65.55
C THR A 1004 21.49 12.23 65.45
N PRO A 1005 21.44 10.88 65.62
CA PRO A 1005 22.57 9.96 65.78
C PRO A 1005 23.38 9.77 64.49
N ALA A 1006 24.60 9.25 64.58
CA ALA A 1006 25.35 8.80 63.41
C ALA A 1006 24.65 7.59 62.76
N GLY A 1007 24.92 7.35 61.48
CA GLY A 1007 24.43 6.16 60.79
C GLY A 1007 25.09 4.87 61.28
N SER A 1008 24.71 3.75 60.67
CA SER A 1008 25.30 2.43 60.90
C SER A 1008 26.41 2.16 59.88
N PRO A 1009 27.55 1.53 60.25
CA PRO A 1009 28.50 1.01 59.27
C PRO A 1009 27.88 -0.12 58.43
N GLY A 1010 28.33 -0.25 57.19
CA GLY A 1010 27.94 -1.36 56.32
C GLY A 1010 28.52 -2.70 56.75
N GLN A 1011 27.94 -3.79 56.27
CA GLN A 1011 28.47 -5.14 56.50
C GLN A 1011 29.57 -5.48 55.49
N ASP A 1012 30.58 -6.23 55.91
CA ASP A 1012 31.58 -6.80 54.99
C ASP A 1012 30.94 -7.89 54.11
N GLY A 1013 31.39 -7.99 52.86
CA GLY A 1013 30.97 -9.01 51.92
C GLY A 1013 31.55 -10.39 52.24
N THR A 1014 30.91 -11.44 51.72
CA THR A 1014 31.34 -12.82 51.96
C THR A 1014 32.14 -13.39 50.78
N PRO A 1015 33.20 -14.18 51.04
CA PRO A 1015 33.83 -15.06 50.06
C PRO A 1015 32.99 -16.27 49.63
#